data_AF-A0A643EXP3-F1
#
_entry.id   AF-A0A643EXP3-F1
#
_cell.length_a   1.000
_cell.length_b   1.000
_cell.length_c   1.000
_cell.angle_alpha   90.00
_cell.angle_beta   90.00
_cell.angle_gamma   90.00
#
_symmetry.space_group_name_H-M   'P 1'
#
loop_
_entity.id
_entity.type
_entity.pdbx_description
1 polymer ?
#
loop_
_entity_poly.entity_id
_entity_poly.type
_entity_poly.pdbx_seq_one_letter_code
_entity_poly.pdbx_strand_id
1 'polypeptide(L)'
;MSIRSKLLATVVLPAFSATIMMQPVKAETSGAPIILAQDSGEQPSDDQSLRQQQAEEMEREAEESRRQAAEQQRAAKEENRRIAEEQQRAAQEEADRQAAEQQRAAEQAEREAAEQQRKVDQQNAIEEEARQKEAEDAARQAAEQQKAAEEEARRVAEQQQKAAQEEADRQAEEQKRASEQAQRDAAEQQKSAEQQKAIEDEAKRQANEAAEQSKPKENPDQQSEPAQPEEAPAAPVDQEPIKQPEEPAAPQAQPEQLEPQSPAPDEKPQDVEPVPAEQPDQQQPQPQPEQEAQQPANSPAPEPKAEIVDERTTEQKQEIAKDPASTDETVVLPVENGAAILDSDKDADNSGGNQSREERRKQREQQRAADEQKAPPPTDDAAAQVEIPAEVKAALPQKIEANLKEEGTRIKDAPAFVVPDTTNIVNNTVINNTVINNNTVNNVTNVKVVEQVDNRVILETGDRIFVRGDDRPRLRRDAESTYYDELPRGRLRETIVRPGGYEIVTVYDRYGDILQRSRIDRDGNEYLMIYAPEYDDNPRAAIFDVGYDLPPMRLTIPVNDYIIDVAADPERDFYDFLALPPVERVERVYTIDEVRHSARLRDKVRRIDLDTIHFATGSAEVSLSQAKTLRKVANAMQKVLAKDPGETFFIEGHTDAVGSDRSNLVLSDRRAESVASLLTEVYDIPAENLVTQGYGERFLKIRTQSAEQENRRVTIRRVTPLVRPVAQR
;
A
#
# COMPACT_ATOMS: atom_id res chain seq x y z
N MET A 1 -31.83 36.46 -43.80
CA MET A 1 -31.81 37.82 -43.22
C MET A 1 -30.49 38.03 -42.51
N SER A 2 -29.83 39.14 -42.84
CA SER A 2 -28.49 39.52 -42.39
C SER A 2 -28.46 39.91 -40.91
N ILE A 3 -27.49 39.43 -40.14
CA ILE A 3 -27.10 40.02 -38.86
C ILE A 3 -25.61 40.39 -38.94
N ARG A 4 -25.35 41.68 -38.70
CA ARG A 4 -24.08 42.39 -38.85
C ARG A 4 -23.30 42.40 -37.53
N SER A 5 -21.98 42.29 -37.64
CA SER A 5 -20.97 42.54 -36.60
C SER A 5 -20.98 43.97 -36.04
N LYS A 6 -20.66 44.10 -34.75
CA LYS A 6 -20.09 45.30 -34.08
C LYS A 6 -19.15 44.80 -32.95
N LEU A 7 -17.83 44.95 -33.09
CA LEU A 7 -16.98 46.02 -32.51
C LEU A 7 -16.93 45.99 -30.97
N LEU A 8 -15.89 45.36 -30.41
CA LEU A 8 -15.43 45.53 -29.03
C LEU A 8 -14.34 46.62 -29.01
N ALA A 9 -14.58 47.65 -28.21
CA ALA A 9 -13.68 48.77 -27.99
C ALA A 9 -12.80 48.51 -26.76
N THR A 10 -11.50 48.64 -26.96
CA THR A 10 -10.43 48.62 -25.97
C THR A 10 -10.53 49.86 -25.07
N VAL A 11 -10.52 49.68 -23.74
CA VAL A 11 -10.32 50.78 -22.79
C VAL A 11 -9.11 50.45 -21.91
N VAL A 12 -8.09 51.29 -22.04
CA VAL A 12 -6.84 51.31 -21.28
C VAL A 12 -7.06 52.18 -20.04
N LEU A 13 -6.69 51.70 -18.85
CA LEU A 13 -6.64 52.48 -17.60
C LEU A 13 -5.18 52.63 -17.13
N PRO A 14 -4.72 53.83 -16.76
CA PRO A 14 -3.35 54.07 -16.33
C PRO A 14 -3.17 53.82 -14.82
N ALA A 15 -2.08 53.14 -14.45
CA ALA A 15 -1.62 53.02 -13.07
C ALA A 15 -0.78 54.25 -12.69
N PHE A 16 -1.12 54.93 -11.59
CA PHE A 16 -0.30 55.96 -10.95
C PHE A 16 0.52 55.31 -9.82
N SER A 17 1.84 55.25 -9.98
CA SER A 17 2.80 54.94 -8.91
C SER A 17 3.24 56.24 -8.24
N ALA A 18 3.16 56.30 -6.90
CA ALA A 18 3.71 57.38 -6.10
C ALA A 18 4.87 56.84 -5.23
N THR A 19 6.08 57.28 -5.55
CA THR A 19 7.33 56.94 -4.86
C THR A 19 7.59 57.94 -3.72
N ILE A 20 7.72 57.48 -2.48
CA ILE A 20 8.19 58.30 -1.35
C ILE A 20 9.69 58.00 -1.15
N MET A 21 10.54 58.99 -1.43
CA MET A 21 11.96 59.00 -1.05
C MET A 21 12.12 59.49 0.39
N MET A 22 12.88 58.75 1.21
CA MET A 22 13.34 59.20 2.52
C MET A 22 14.88 59.14 2.55
N GLN A 23 15.52 60.28 2.84
CA GLN A 23 16.98 60.47 2.82
C GLN A 23 17.62 60.04 4.16
N PRO A 24 18.90 59.61 4.16
CA PRO A 24 19.61 59.20 5.38
C PRO A 24 20.18 60.39 6.18
N VAL A 25 20.08 60.29 7.50
CA VAL A 25 20.64 61.24 8.49
C VAL A 25 22.14 60.99 8.66
N LYS A 26 22.95 62.05 8.55
CA LYS A 26 24.39 62.04 8.85
C LYS A 26 24.63 62.24 10.35
N ALA A 27 25.52 61.44 10.91
CA ALA A 27 26.13 61.66 12.22
C ALA A 27 27.24 62.72 12.11
N GLU A 28 27.23 63.72 12.98
CA GLU A 28 28.32 64.67 13.14
C GLU A 28 28.85 64.63 14.58
N THR A 29 30.14 64.31 14.65
CA THR A 29 31.02 64.31 15.81
C THR A 29 31.63 65.70 16.01
N SER A 30 31.56 66.25 17.22
CA SER A 30 32.42 67.35 17.71
C SER A 30 32.35 67.30 19.24
N GLY A 31 33.42 67.31 20.03
CA GLY A 31 34.74 67.91 19.88
C GLY A 31 34.93 68.85 21.07
N ALA A 32 35.17 68.29 22.26
CA ALA A 32 35.38 69.05 23.49
C ALA A 32 36.78 69.72 23.50
N PRO A 33 36.91 70.98 23.93
CA PRO A 33 38.19 71.52 24.36
C PRO A 33 38.31 71.57 25.89
N ILE A 34 39.43 71.05 26.37
CA ILE A 34 39.95 71.16 27.74
C ILE A 34 40.46 72.60 27.94
N ILE A 35 40.02 73.31 28.98
CA ILE A 35 40.74 74.47 29.52
C ILE A 35 40.97 74.30 31.03
N LEU A 36 42.24 74.51 31.37
CA LEU A 36 42.94 74.35 32.63
C LEU A 36 42.50 75.39 33.67
N ALA A 37 42.40 74.97 34.93
CA ALA A 37 42.15 75.83 36.09
C ALA A 37 43.44 76.48 36.63
N GLN A 38 43.34 77.76 37.02
CA GLN A 38 44.17 78.55 37.94
C GLN A 38 43.56 79.97 37.90
N ASP A 39 43.48 80.83 38.91
CA ASP A 39 43.79 80.89 40.34
C ASP A 39 43.15 82.23 40.82
N SER A 40 42.95 82.37 42.13
CA SER A 40 42.72 83.62 42.88
C SER A 40 41.38 84.35 42.72
N GLY A 41 40.74 84.55 43.87
CA GLY A 41 39.40 85.11 44.00
C GLY A 41 39.35 86.63 44.11
N GLU A 42 38.18 87.15 43.76
CA GLU A 42 37.66 88.45 44.17
C GLU A 42 36.13 88.36 44.11
N GLN A 43 35.44 88.79 45.16
CA GLN A 43 33.98 88.74 45.25
C GLN A 43 33.34 89.74 44.27
N PRO A 44 32.36 89.35 43.45
CA PRO A 44 31.62 90.30 42.62
C PRO A 44 30.52 91.01 43.44
N SER A 45 30.37 92.30 43.17
CA SER A 45 29.44 93.24 43.80
C SER A 45 27.98 93.05 43.36
N ASP A 46 27.06 93.55 44.20
CA ASP A 46 25.59 93.37 44.20
C ASP A 46 24.83 93.70 42.89
N ASP A 47 25.49 94.19 41.84
CA ASP A 47 24.86 94.47 40.54
C ASP A 47 24.88 93.25 39.58
N GLN A 48 25.77 92.27 39.81
CA GLN A 48 25.79 91.01 39.06
C GLN A 48 24.69 90.03 39.51
N SER A 49 24.35 90.01 40.81
CA SER A 49 23.34 89.10 41.37
C SER A 49 21.93 89.42 40.88
N LEU A 50 21.59 90.71 40.69
CA LEU A 50 20.27 91.13 40.20
C LEU A 50 20.06 90.73 38.72
N ARG A 51 21.10 90.87 37.89
CA ARG A 51 21.06 90.44 36.48
C ARG A 51 20.98 88.92 36.35
N GLN A 52 21.63 88.19 37.25
CA GLN A 52 21.57 86.73 37.28
C GLN A 52 20.18 86.23 37.70
N GLN A 53 19.54 86.89 38.67
CA GLN A 53 18.15 86.60 39.04
C GLN A 53 17.16 86.88 37.90
N GLN A 54 17.32 88.00 37.19
CA GLN A 54 16.48 88.30 36.02
C GLN A 54 16.71 87.33 34.84
N ALA A 55 17.95 86.87 34.65
CA ALA A 55 18.26 85.87 33.63
C ALA A 55 17.66 84.49 33.98
N GLU A 56 17.73 84.07 35.25
CA GLU A 56 17.12 82.82 35.73
C GLU A 56 15.58 82.85 35.64
N GLU A 57 14.96 84.01 35.89
CA GLU A 57 13.51 84.17 35.77
C GLU A 57 13.04 84.09 34.31
N MET A 58 13.75 84.75 33.38
CA MET A 58 13.48 84.61 31.94
C MET A 58 13.73 83.17 31.43
N GLU A 59 14.74 82.48 31.95
CA GLU A 59 15.01 81.10 31.56
C GLU A 59 13.91 80.15 32.04
N ARG A 60 13.35 80.36 33.24
CA ARG A 60 12.20 79.61 33.75
C ARG A 60 10.94 79.84 32.94
N GLU A 61 10.63 81.09 32.57
CA GLU A 61 9.49 81.40 31.70
C GLU A 61 9.67 80.80 30.29
N ALA A 62 10.91 80.82 29.76
CA ALA A 62 11.24 80.18 28.49
C ALA A 62 11.13 78.64 28.56
N GLU A 63 11.48 78.03 29.69
CA GLU A 63 11.32 76.59 29.91
C GLU A 63 9.84 76.20 30.06
N GLU A 64 9.06 76.99 30.79
CA GLU A 64 7.63 76.75 30.99
C GLU A 64 6.84 76.89 29.68
N SER A 65 7.14 77.90 28.86
CA SER A 65 6.57 78.04 27.52
C SER A 65 6.96 76.90 26.57
N ARG A 66 8.21 76.40 26.63
CA ARG A 66 8.62 75.21 25.88
C ARG A 66 7.90 73.96 26.33
N ARG A 67 7.65 73.78 27.64
CA ARG A 67 6.87 72.65 28.18
C ARG A 67 5.42 72.71 27.69
N GLN A 68 4.79 73.88 27.74
CA GLN A 68 3.42 74.07 27.23
C GLN A 68 3.33 73.79 25.72
N ALA A 69 4.31 74.26 24.92
CA ALA A 69 4.35 73.97 23.49
C ALA A 69 4.56 72.46 23.20
N ALA A 70 5.39 71.78 23.99
CA ALA A 70 5.59 70.34 23.86
C ALA A 70 4.34 69.54 24.25
N GLU A 71 3.59 69.99 25.26
CA GLU A 71 2.33 69.37 25.67
C GLU A 71 1.24 69.54 24.61
N GLN A 72 1.11 70.73 24.02
CA GLN A 72 0.21 70.96 22.88
C GLN A 72 0.56 70.10 21.66
N GLN A 73 1.85 69.94 21.35
CA GLN A 73 2.28 69.04 20.27
C GLN A 73 1.97 67.57 20.56
N ARG A 74 2.08 67.13 21.82
CA ARG A 74 1.69 65.76 22.21
C ARG A 74 0.20 65.54 22.06
N ALA A 75 -0.62 66.49 22.53
CA ALA A 75 -2.07 66.43 22.37
C ALA A 75 -2.50 66.36 20.89
N ALA A 76 -1.92 67.20 20.03
CA ALA A 76 -2.20 67.19 18.60
C ALA A 76 -1.76 65.89 17.90
N LYS A 77 -0.63 65.29 18.33
CA LYS A 77 -0.20 63.98 17.82
C LYS A 77 -1.14 62.85 18.25
N GLU A 78 -1.64 62.90 19.48
CA GLU A 78 -2.58 61.88 19.97
C GLU A 78 -3.93 61.96 19.27
N GLU A 79 -4.44 63.18 19.02
CA GLU A 79 -5.67 63.40 18.26
C GLU A 79 -5.54 62.89 16.82
N ASN A 80 -4.44 63.22 16.12
CA ASN A 80 -4.18 62.69 14.78
C ASN A 80 -4.05 61.17 14.76
N ARG A 81 -3.49 60.55 15.81
CA ARG A 81 -3.40 59.08 15.91
C ARG A 81 -4.78 58.46 16.05
N ARG A 82 -5.66 59.04 16.87
CA ARG A 82 -7.05 58.55 17.02
C ARG A 82 -7.82 58.62 15.71
N ILE A 83 -7.70 59.73 14.97
CA ILE A 83 -8.36 59.88 13.66
C ILE A 83 -7.84 58.84 12.67
N ALA A 84 -6.53 58.57 12.64
CA ALA A 84 -5.95 57.55 11.78
C ALA A 84 -6.42 56.13 12.15
N GLU A 85 -6.49 55.80 13.44
CA GLU A 85 -6.99 54.52 13.93
C GLU A 85 -8.48 54.31 13.59
N GLU A 86 -9.30 55.37 13.67
CA GLU A 86 -10.72 55.33 13.30
C GLU A 86 -10.92 55.13 11.79
N GLN A 87 -10.11 55.80 10.96
CA GLN A 87 -10.12 55.61 9.50
C GLN A 87 -9.68 54.19 9.10
N GLN A 88 -8.67 53.63 9.77
CA GLN A 88 -8.25 52.25 9.53
C GLN A 88 -9.34 51.24 9.90
N ARG A 89 -10.04 51.43 11.03
CA ARG A 89 -11.16 50.57 11.42
C ARG A 89 -12.31 50.63 10.40
N ALA A 90 -12.65 51.83 9.93
CA ALA A 90 -13.69 51.99 8.92
C ALA A 90 -13.33 51.29 7.59
N ALA A 91 -12.07 51.40 7.14
CA ALA A 91 -11.59 50.72 5.95
C ALA A 91 -11.58 49.18 6.10
N GLN A 92 -11.22 48.67 7.30
CA GLN A 92 -11.26 47.25 7.62
C GLN A 92 -12.69 46.70 7.58
N GLU A 93 -13.65 47.39 8.21
CA GLU A 93 -15.06 46.98 8.19
C GLU A 93 -15.65 46.96 6.78
N GLU A 94 -15.25 47.89 5.91
CA GLU A 94 -15.70 47.91 4.52
C GLU A 94 -15.11 46.74 3.71
N ALA A 95 -13.82 46.42 3.91
CA ALA A 95 -13.18 45.27 3.30
C ALA A 95 -13.82 43.95 3.76
N ASP A 96 -14.12 43.81 5.05
CA ASP A 96 -14.78 42.62 5.61
C ASP A 96 -16.20 42.44 5.05
N ARG A 97 -16.95 43.53 4.85
CA ARG A 97 -18.26 43.47 4.18
C ARG A 97 -18.16 43.01 2.74
N GLN A 98 -17.19 43.53 1.98
CA GLN A 98 -16.99 43.13 0.59
C GLN A 98 -16.56 41.66 0.48
N ALA A 99 -15.70 41.19 1.38
CA ALA A 99 -15.30 39.78 1.45
C ALA A 99 -16.49 38.87 1.78
N ALA A 100 -17.34 39.26 2.73
CA ALA A 100 -18.54 38.50 3.09
C ALA A 100 -19.57 38.46 1.95
N GLU A 101 -19.73 39.53 1.17
CA GLU A 101 -20.58 39.54 -0.03
C GLU A 101 -20.03 38.63 -1.13
N GLN A 102 -18.72 38.63 -1.36
CA GLN A 102 -18.07 37.74 -2.32
C GLN A 102 -18.19 36.26 -1.91
N GLN A 103 -18.04 35.94 -0.63
CA GLN A 103 -18.24 34.58 -0.12
C GLN A 103 -19.68 34.09 -0.33
N ARG A 104 -20.68 34.94 -0.03
CA ARG A 104 -22.09 34.59 -0.28
C ARG A 104 -22.39 34.37 -1.77
N ALA A 105 -21.80 35.19 -2.64
CA ALA A 105 -21.95 35.01 -4.08
C ALA A 105 -21.30 33.71 -4.58
N ALA A 106 -20.13 33.35 -4.04
CA ALA A 106 -19.44 32.10 -4.35
C ALA A 106 -20.25 30.87 -3.87
N GLU A 107 -20.74 30.88 -2.63
CA GLU A 107 -21.60 29.80 -2.10
C GLU A 107 -22.87 29.62 -2.94
N GLN A 108 -23.46 30.70 -3.42
CA GLN A 108 -24.66 30.63 -4.26
C GLN A 108 -24.35 30.02 -5.63
N ALA A 109 -23.24 30.42 -6.26
CA ALA A 109 -22.79 29.85 -7.53
C ALA A 109 -22.47 28.35 -7.39
N GLU A 110 -21.85 27.95 -6.28
CA GLU A 110 -21.52 26.55 -6.00
C GLU A 110 -22.79 25.69 -5.78
N ARG A 111 -23.80 26.22 -5.08
CA ARG A 111 -25.10 25.55 -4.93
C ARG A 111 -25.81 25.36 -6.27
N GLU A 112 -25.78 26.37 -7.13
CA GLU A 112 -26.40 26.28 -8.46
C GLU A 112 -25.67 25.26 -9.35
N ALA A 113 -24.34 25.23 -9.30
CA ALA A 113 -23.54 24.21 -10.01
C ALA A 113 -23.82 22.79 -9.48
N ALA A 114 -23.92 22.61 -8.16
CA ALA A 114 -24.25 21.33 -7.55
C ALA A 114 -25.66 20.85 -7.92
N GLU A 115 -26.64 21.76 -8.02
CA GLU A 115 -27.99 21.41 -8.47
C GLU A 115 -28.04 21.00 -9.94
N GLN A 116 -27.26 21.66 -10.80
CA GLN A 116 -27.11 21.28 -12.21
C GLN A 116 -26.45 19.90 -12.34
N GLN A 117 -25.40 19.64 -11.58
CA GLN A 117 -24.72 18.35 -11.60
C GLN A 117 -25.66 17.22 -11.15
N ARG A 118 -26.43 17.42 -10.07
CA ARG A 118 -27.42 16.43 -9.62
C ARG A 118 -28.46 16.08 -10.68
N LYS A 119 -28.87 17.06 -11.51
CA LYS A 119 -29.81 16.81 -12.62
C LYS A 119 -29.16 15.98 -13.72
N VAL A 120 -27.89 16.24 -14.04
CA VAL A 120 -27.13 15.45 -15.01
C VAL A 120 -26.94 14.01 -14.50
N ASP A 121 -26.53 13.85 -13.24
CA ASP A 121 -26.32 12.53 -12.63
C ASP A 121 -27.63 11.72 -12.59
N GLN A 122 -28.74 12.36 -12.25
CA GLN A 122 -30.06 11.72 -12.25
C GLN A 122 -30.47 11.28 -13.67
N GLN A 123 -30.13 12.06 -14.69
CA GLN A 123 -30.43 11.73 -16.08
C GLN A 123 -29.56 10.56 -16.58
N ASN A 124 -28.27 10.55 -16.22
CA ASN A 124 -27.36 9.45 -16.53
C ASN A 124 -27.80 8.15 -15.84
N ALA A 125 -28.23 8.20 -14.57
CA ALA A 125 -28.71 7.03 -13.84
C ALA A 125 -29.98 6.43 -14.49
N ILE A 126 -30.90 7.27 -14.99
CA ILE A 126 -32.09 6.81 -15.73
C ILE A 126 -31.69 6.14 -17.05
N GLU A 127 -30.72 6.71 -17.77
CA GLU A 127 -30.24 6.14 -19.04
C GLU A 127 -29.51 4.81 -18.80
N GLU A 128 -28.75 4.71 -17.73
CA GLU A 128 -28.04 3.48 -17.34
C GLU A 128 -29.00 2.37 -16.91
N GLU A 129 -30.05 2.69 -16.12
CA GLU A 129 -31.09 1.72 -15.76
C GLU A 129 -31.85 1.22 -17.00
N ALA A 130 -32.08 2.09 -17.99
CA ALA A 130 -32.68 1.69 -19.26
C ALA A 130 -31.76 0.74 -20.06
N ARG A 131 -30.46 1.04 -20.15
CA ARG A 131 -29.48 0.16 -20.81
C ARG A 131 -29.33 -1.20 -20.10
N GLN A 132 -29.38 -1.21 -18.77
CA GLN A 132 -29.34 -2.45 -17.99
C GLN A 132 -30.56 -3.33 -18.26
N LYS A 133 -31.76 -2.75 -18.32
CA LYS A 133 -32.98 -3.49 -18.69
C LYS A 133 -32.92 -4.04 -20.11
N GLU A 134 -32.44 -3.25 -21.07
CA GLU A 134 -32.24 -3.74 -22.44
C GLU A 134 -31.22 -4.88 -22.52
N ALA A 135 -30.13 -4.80 -21.76
CA ALA A 135 -29.12 -5.86 -21.68
C ALA A 135 -29.67 -7.14 -21.00
N GLU A 136 -30.47 -6.99 -19.94
CA GLU A 136 -31.11 -8.11 -19.25
C GLU A 136 -32.13 -8.83 -20.15
N ASP A 137 -32.95 -8.07 -20.89
CA ASP A 137 -33.90 -8.62 -21.85
C ASP A 137 -33.18 -9.32 -23.02
N ALA A 138 -32.07 -8.75 -23.52
CA ALA A 138 -31.25 -9.39 -24.54
C ALA A 138 -30.59 -10.69 -24.04
N ALA A 139 -30.07 -10.68 -22.81
CA ALA A 139 -29.48 -11.87 -22.19
C ALA A 139 -30.54 -12.98 -21.98
N ARG A 140 -31.75 -12.61 -21.59
CA ARG A 140 -32.87 -13.55 -21.44
C ARG A 140 -33.26 -14.19 -22.77
N GLN A 141 -33.33 -13.39 -23.85
CA GLN A 141 -33.60 -13.92 -25.20
C GLN A 141 -32.49 -14.84 -25.68
N ALA A 142 -31.22 -14.50 -25.44
CA ALA A 142 -30.09 -15.36 -25.77
C ALA A 142 -30.12 -16.69 -25.00
N ALA A 143 -30.49 -16.66 -23.72
CA ALA A 143 -30.64 -17.87 -22.90
C ALA A 143 -31.80 -18.76 -23.36
N GLU A 144 -32.92 -18.17 -23.80
CA GLU A 144 -34.04 -18.92 -24.38
C GLU A 144 -33.65 -19.58 -25.72
N GLN A 145 -32.89 -18.88 -26.57
CA GLN A 145 -32.37 -19.43 -27.83
C GLN A 145 -31.36 -20.57 -27.58
N GLN A 146 -30.47 -20.43 -26.59
CA GLN A 146 -29.54 -21.50 -26.20
C GLN A 146 -30.27 -22.73 -25.70
N LYS A 147 -31.30 -22.57 -24.84
CA LYS A 147 -32.12 -23.70 -24.37
C LYS A 147 -32.85 -24.40 -25.51
N ALA A 148 -33.40 -23.65 -26.47
CA ALA A 148 -34.05 -24.21 -27.64
C ALA A 148 -33.07 -25.01 -28.51
N ALA A 149 -31.86 -24.48 -28.74
CA ALA A 149 -30.80 -25.15 -29.48
C ALA A 149 -30.30 -26.43 -28.77
N GLU A 150 -30.16 -26.39 -27.44
CA GLU A 150 -29.78 -27.55 -26.63
C GLU A 150 -30.86 -28.65 -26.64
N GLU A 151 -32.14 -28.27 -26.58
CA GLU A 151 -33.24 -29.21 -26.68
C GLU A 151 -33.32 -29.86 -28.08
N GLU A 152 -33.07 -29.08 -29.14
CA GLU A 152 -33.00 -29.60 -30.51
C GLU A 152 -31.80 -30.55 -30.69
N ALA A 153 -30.62 -30.18 -30.19
CA ALA A 153 -29.44 -31.05 -30.21
C ALA A 153 -29.69 -32.36 -29.45
N ARG A 154 -30.37 -32.31 -28.31
CA ARG A 154 -30.74 -33.49 -27.52
C ARG A 154 -31.72 -34.40 -28.27
N ARG A 155 -32.71 -33.84 -28.98
CA ARG A 155 -33.64 -34.62 -29.82
C ARG A 155 -32.91 -35.30 -30.98
N VAL A 156 -31.98 -34.61 -31.63
CA VAL A 156 -31.15 -35.18 -32.70
C VAL A 156 -30.28 -36.33 -32.16
N ALA A 157 -29.65 -36.15 -31.00
CA ALA A 157 -28.86 -37.19 -30.36
C ALA A 157 -29.70 -38.43 -29.99
N GLU A 158 -30.91 -38.25 -29.47
CA GLU A 158 -31.80 -39.36 -29.13
C GLU A 158 -32.28 -40.11 -30.38
N GLN A 159 -32.53 -39.42 -31.50
CA GLN A 159 -32.85 -40.06 -32.78
C GLN A 159 -31.68 -40.87 -33.33
N GLN A 160 -30.45 -40.34 -33.24
CA GLN A 160 -29.24 -41.07 -33.65
C GLN A 160 -29.02 -42.32 -32.80
N GLN A 161 -29.23 -42.23 -31.49
CA GLN A 161 -29.15 -43.40 -30.60
C GLN A 161 -30.19 -44.46 -30.94
N LYS A 162 -31.45 -44.08 -31.21
CA LYS A 162 -32.48 -45.04 -31.64
C LYS A 162 -32.14 -45.70 -32.97
N ALA A 163 -31.65 -44.94 -33.94
CA ALA A 163 -31.22 -45.49 -35.23
C ALA A 163 -30.05 -46.48 -35.07
N ALA A 164 -29.06 -46.15 -34.25
CA ALA A 164 -27.93 -47.03 -33.97
C ALA A 164 -28.37 -48.32 -33.24
N GLN A 165 -29.32 -48.22 -32.32
CA GLN A 165 -29.89 -49.38 -31.62
C GLN A 165 -30.65 -50.30 -32.59
N GLU A 166 -31.48 -49.75 -33.47
CA GLU A 166 -32.20 -50.54 -34.48
C GLU A 166 -31.24 -51.23 -35.47
N GLU A 167 -30.13 -50.58 -35.83
CA GLU A 167 -29.12 -51.18 -36.70
C GLU A 167 -28.37 -52.33 -36.01
N ALA A 168 -28.02 -52.15 -34.72
CA ALA A 168 -27.42 -53.20 -33.90
C ALA A 168 -28.36 -54.42 -33.74
N ASP A 169 -29.65 -54.18 -33.52
CA ASP A 169 -30.65 -55.24 -33.39
C ASP A 169 -30.81 -56.04 -34.70
N ARG A 170 -30.79 -55.37 -35.86
CA ARG A 170 -30.81 -56.04 -37.17
C ARG A 170 -29.57 -56.90 -37.39
N GLN A 171 -28.39 -56.40 -37.05
CA GLN A 171 -27.14 -57.17 -37.17
C GLN A 171 -27.14 -58.40 -36.25
N ALA A 172 -27.68 -58.26 -35.03
CA ALA A 172 -27.81 -59.38 -34.11
C ALA A 172 -28.79 -60.45 -34.63
N GLU A 173 -29.92 -60.05 -35.23
CA GLU A 173 -30.86 -60.98 -35.83
C GLU A 173 -30.28 -61.71 -37.05
N GLU A 174 -29.49 -61.01 -37.86
CA GLU A 174 -28.81 -61.58 -39.04
C GLU A 174 -27.72 -62.58 -38.62
N GLN A 175 -26.93 -62.26 -37.59
CA GLN A 175 -25.97 -63.20 -37.00
C GLN A 175 -26.65 -64.44 -36.42
N LYS A 176 -27.81 -64.25 -35.76
CA LYS A 176 -28.59 -65.37 -35.21
C LYS A 176 -29.06 -66.30 -36.34
N ARG A 177 -29.60 -65.76 -37.43
CA ARG A 177 -30.01 -66.55 -38.60
C ARG A 177 -28.82 -67.28 -39.25
N ALA A 178 -27.68 -66.63 -39.38
CA ALA A 178 -26.46 -67.26 -39.89
C ALA A 178 -25.99 -68.42 -38.98
N SER A 179 -26.07 -68.25 -37.66
CA SER A 179 -25.71 -69.29 -36.70
C SER A 179 -26.65 -70.49 -36.74
N GLU A 180 -27.96 -70.25 -36.88
CA GLU A 180 -28.97 -71.32 -37.01
C GLU A 180 -28.79 -72.08 -38.33
N GLN A 181 -28.42 -71.40 -39.42
CA GLN A 181 -28.13 -72.03 -40.69
C GLN A 181 -26.85 -72.88 -40.63
N ALA A 182 -25.78 -72.37 -40.04
CA ALA A 182 -24.55 -73.13 -39.83
C ALA A 182 -24.76 -74.38 -38.96
N GLN A 183 -25.65 -74.30 -37.94
CA GLN A 183 -26.03 -75.47 -37.14
C GLN A 183 -26.80 -76.52 -37.95
N ARG A 184 -27.69 -76.10 -38.87
CA ARG A 184 -28.40 -77.03 -39.76
C ARG A 184 -27.44 -77.72 -40.72
N ASP A 185 -26.53 -76.98 -41.33
CA ASP A 185 -25.53 -77.51 -42.25
C ASP A 185 -24.60 -78.51 -41.53
N ALA A 186 -24.19 -78.19 -40.29
CA ALA A 186 -23.40 -79.10 -39.45
C ALA A 186 -24.16 -80.39 -39.09
N ALA A 187 -25.47 -80.29 -38.82
CA ALA A 187 -26.30 -81.46 -38.53
C ALA A 187 -26.51 -82.34 -39.78
N GLU A 188 -26.61 -81.76 -40.98
CA GLU A 188 -26.62 -82.52 -42.24
C GLU A 188 -25.28 -83.21 -42.51
N GLN A 189 -24.16 -82.54 -42.25
CA GLN A 189 -22.82 -83.16 -42.36
C GLN A 189 -22.64 -84.31 -41.37
N GLN A 190 -23.14 -84.18 -40.12
CA GLN A 190 -23.11 -85.28 -39.15
C GLN A 190 -23.95 -86.48 -39.59
N LYS A 191 -25.16 -86.25 -40.12
CA LYS A 191 -25.99 -87.34 -40.69
C LYS A 191 -25.30 -88.04 -41.87
N SER A 192 -24.62 -87.25 -42.71
CA SER A 192 -23.84 -87.78 -43.85
C SER A 192 -22.66 -88.63 -43.38
N ALA A 193 -21.96 -88.18 -42.33
CA ALA A 193 -20.85 -88.92 -41.71
C ALA A 193 -21.33 -90.19 -41.00
N GLU A 194 -22.48 -90.18 -40.33
CA GLU A 194 -23.09 -91.37 -39.74
C GLU A 194 -23.52 -92.38 -40.80
N GLN A 195 -24.06 -91.93 -41.94
CA GLN A 195 -24.35 -92.82 -43.08
C GLN A 195 -23.08 -93.44 -43.66
N GLN A 196 -22.01 -92.66 -43.84
CA GLN A 196 -20.73 -93.19 -44.30
C GLN A 196 -20.14 -94.20 -43.32
N LYS A 197 -20.24 -93.94 -42.03
CA LYS A 197 -19.78 -94.87 -40.98
C LYS A 197 -20.61 -96.15 -40.93
N ALA A 198 -21.93 -96.06 -41.14
CA ALA A 198 -22.80 -97.23 -41.25
C ALA A 198 -22.46 -98.11 -42.47
N ILE A 199 -22.13 -97.48 -43.62
CA ILE A 199 -21.65 -98.19 -44.81
C ILE A 199 -20.29 -98.86 -44.54
N GLU A 200 -19.38 -98.19 -43.83
CA GLU A 200 -18.07 -98.75 -43.48
C GLU A 200 -18.18 -99.91 -42.47
N ASP A 201 -19.09 -99.80 -41.49
CA ASP A 201 -19.37 -100.87 -40.53
C ASP A 201 -20.09 -102.06 -41.17
N GLU A 202 -20.95 -101.84 -42.18
CA GLU A 202 -21.56 -102.91 -42.98
C GLU A 202 -20.51 -103.62 -43.85
N ALA A 203 -19.56 -102.88 -44.43
CA ALA A 203 -18.43 -103.47 -45.17
C ALA A 203 -17.51 -104.30 -44.25
N LYS A 204 -17.25 -103.85 -43.01
CA LYS A 204 -16.50 -104.61 -42.01
C LYS A 204 -17.24 -105.85 -41.51
N ARG A 205 -18.58 -105.80 -41.41
CA ARG A 205 -19.41 -106.98 -41.08
C ARG A 205 -19.42 -108.01 -42.21
N GLN A 206 -19.52 -107.60 -43.47
CA GLN A 206 -19.43 -108.50 -44.62
C GLN A 206 -18.03 -109.14 -44.76
N ALA A 207 -16.96 -108.42 -44.37
CA ALA A 207 -15.61 -108.97 -44.31
C ALA A 207 -15.43 -110.00 -43.18
N ASN A 208 -16.13 -109.83 -42.05
CA ASN A 208 -16.06 -110.75 -40.91
C ASN A 208 -17.01 -111.97 -41.05
N GLU A 209 -18.15 -111.85 -41.74
CA GLU A 209 -19.06 -112.99 -42.02
C GLU A 209 -18.50 -113.97 -43.08
N ALA A 210 -17.57 -113.53 -43.93
CA ALA A 210 -16.85 -114.42 -44.86
C ALA A 210 -15.74 -115.25 -44.20
N ALA A 211 -15.39 -114.98 -42.94
CA ALA A 211 -14.21 -115.54 -42.28
C ALA A 211 -14.50 -116.61 -41.19
N GLU A 212 -15.78 -116.96 -40.96
CA GLU A 212 -16.18 -117.84 -39.84
C GLU A 212 -16.67 -119.24 -40.24
N GLN A 213 -16.17 -119.80 -41.35
CA GLN A 213 -16.24 -121.25 -41.61
C GLN A 213 -14.89 -121.77 -42.15
N SER A 214 -14.29 -122.68 -41.37
CA SER A 214 -13.15 -123.58 -41.66
C SER A 214 -11.71 -123.09 -41.36
N LYS A 215 -11.17 -123.63 -40.25
CA LYS A 215 -9.74 -123.87 -39.94
C LYS A 215 -9.29 -125.18 -40.63
N PRO A 216 -8.00 -125.39 -41.02
CA PRO A 216 -6.92 -125.63 -40.05
C PRO A 216 -5.47 -125.17 -40.41
N LYS A 217 -4.67 -125.02 -39.33
CA LYS A 217 -3.21 -125.15 -39.10
C LYS A 217 -2.20 -125.13 -40.28
N GLU A 218 -1.21 -124.24 -40.20
CA GLU A 218 0.23 -124.60 -40.21
C GLU A 218 1.12 -123.53 -39.53
N ASN A 219 2.20 -124.02 -38.90
CA ASN A 219 3.27 -123.35 -38.14
C ASN A 219 4.37 -122.83 -39.10
N PRO A 220 5.50 -122.22 -38.67
CA PRO A 220 5.85 -121.60 -37.37
C PRO A 220 6.61 -120.25 -37.52
N ASP A 221 7.01 -119.66 -36.38
CA ASP A 221 8.23 -118.84 -36.18
C ASP A 221 8.26 -117.44 -36.86
N GLN A 222 8.42 -116.29 -36.17
CA GLN A 222 9.05 -115.89 -34.91
C GLN A 222 8.22 -114.73 -34.32
N GLN A 223 7.80 -114.74 -33.05
CA GLN A 223 8.57 -114.32 -31.85
C GLN A 223 9.24 -112.94 -32.01
N SER A 224 9.08 -111.95 -31.14
CA SER A 224 8.34 -111.78 -29.89
C SER A 224 8.76 -110.41 -29.35
N GLU A 225 7.81 -109.70 -28.74
CA GLU A 225 8.03 -109.00 -27.46
C GLU A 225 8.82 -107.66 -27.45
N PRO A 226 8.73 -106.87 -26.35
CA PRO A 226 7.49 -106.24 -25.88
C PRO A 226 7.77 -104.80 -25.39
N ALA A 227 6.75 -104.07 -24.94
CA ALA A 227 6.82 -103.27 -23.70
C ALA A 227 5.57 -102.37 -23.57
N GLN A 228 4.60 -102.82 -22.78
CA GLN A 228 4.34 -102.11 -21.53
C GLN A 228 5.18 -102.86 -20.46
N PRO A 229 5.63 -102.25 -19.35
CA PRO A 229 5.08 -101.08 -18.67
C PRO A 229 6.15 -100.06 -18.22
N GLU A 230 5.77 -98.86 -17.80
CA GLU A 230 6.36 -98.23 -16.61
C GLU A 230 5.59 -96.98 -16.19
N GLU A 231 5.15 -97.01 -14.93
CA GLU A 231 4.76 -95.86 -14.15
C GLU A 231 5.97 -94.96 -13.87
N ALA A 232 5.67 -93.66 -13.76
CA ALA A 232 6.36 -92.66 -12.92
C ALA A 232 7.77 -92.19 -13.38
N PRO A 233 8.16 -90.93 -13.10
CA PRO A 233 7.83 -90.22 -11.88
C PRO A 233 7.28 -88.81 -12.02
N ALA A 234 6.47 -88.48 -11.02
CA ALA A 234 6.24 -87.13 -10.56
C ALA A 234 7.56 -86.48 -10.14
N ALA A 235 7.73 -85.21 -10.50
CA ALA A 235 8.38 -84.24 -9.63
C ALA A 235 8.07 -82.82 -10.13
N PRO A 236 8.12 -81.85 -9.21
CA PRO A 236 7.22 -80.71 -9.21
C PRO A 236 7.99 -79.38 -9.34
N VAL A 237 7.25 -78.28 -9.14
CA VAL A 237 7.74 -76.94 -8.76
C VAL A 237 8.61 -76.26 -9.85
N ASP A 238 8.58 -74.95 -10.11
CA ASP A 238 8.52 -73.77 -9.26
C ASP A 238 7.96 -72.61 -10.11
N GLN A 239 7.04 -71.78 -9.59
CA GLN A 239 7.35 -70.38 -9.24
C GLN A 239 8.71 -69.89 -9.75
N GLU A 240 8.72 -69.05 -10.80
CA GLU A 240 9.89 -68.21 -11.06
C GLU A 240 9.63 -66.74 -10.71
N PRO A 241 10.25 -66.27 -9.63
CA PRO A 241 10.52 -64.87 -9.33
C PRO A 241 11.91 -64.44 -9.84
N ILE A 242 12.12 -63.12 -9.91
CA ILE A 242 13.34 -62.33 -9.64
C ILE A 242 14.72 -63.00 -9.87
N LYS A 243 15.57 -62.37 -10.70
CA LYS A 243 16.98 -62.03 -10.38
C LYS A 243 17.59 -60.99 -11.34
N GLN A 244 17.90 -59.81 -10.81
CA GLN A 244 19.15 -59.06 -11.07
C GLN A 244 20.35 -59.91 -10.57
N PRO A 245 21.65 -59.66 -10.90
CA PRO A 245 22.30 -58.35 -11.16
C PRO A 245 23.40 -58.36 -12.25
N GLU A 246 23.89 -57.19 -12.63
CA GLU A 246 25.32 -56.79 -12.50
C GLU A 246 25.64 -55.54 -13.32
N GLU A 247 26.32 -54.63 -12.64
CA GLU A 247 27.02 -53.45 -13.11
C GLU A 247 28.02 -53.81 -14.22
N PRO A 248 28.39 -52.85 -15.08
CA PRO A 248 29.71 -52.30 -14.85
C PRO A 248 29.80 -50.79 -15.03
N ALA A 249 30.53 -50.19 -14.08
CA ALA A 249 31.68 -49.33 -14.30
C ALA A 249 31.46 -47.98 -14.99
N ALA A 250 31.69 -46.95 -14.18
CA ALA A 250 32.58 -45.81 -14.44
C ALA A 250 33.46 -45.89 -15.71
N PRO A 251 33.83 -44.70 -16.22
CA PRO A 251 35.22 -44.33 -16.03
C PRO A 251 35.34 -42.97 -15.34
N GLN A 252 35.82 -43.00 -14.09
CA GLN A 252 36.73 -41.99 -13.60
C GLN A 252 38.14 -42.38 -14.06
N ALA A 253 38.78 -41.51 -14.84
CA ALA A 253 40.20 -41.21 -14.69
C ALA A 253 40.52 -39.91 -15.45
N GLN A 254 40.85 -38.89 -14.66
CA GLN A 254 41.71 -37.73 -14.94
C GLN A 254 43.09 -38.19 -15.49
N PRO A 255 44.08 -37.33 -15.80
CA PRO A 255 44.13 -35.87 -15.93
C PRO A 255 44.79 -35.42 -17.26
N GLU A 256 44.82 -34.11 -17.53
CA GLU A 256 45.95 -33.32 -18.11
C GLU A 256 45.34 -32.01 -18.63
N GLN A 257 45.43 -30.93 -17.85
CA GLN A 257 46.52 -29.94 -17.96
C GLN A 257 46.80 -29.55 -19.41
N LEU A 258 46.40 -28.33 -19.79
CA LEU A 258 47.33 -27.26 -20.14
C LEU A 258 46.52 -25.97 -20.41
N GLU A 259 46.80 -24.95 -19.60
CA GLU A 259 46.51 -23.56 -19.91
C GLU A 259 47.15 -23.15 -21.25
N PRO A 260 46.78 -21.99 -21.81
CA PRO A 260 47.56 -20.82 -21.44
C PRO A 260 46.70 -19.62 -21.07
N GLN A 261 47.05 -19.08 -19.91
CA GLN A 261 46.93 -17.70 -19.50
C GLN A 261 47.49 -16.76 -20.57
N SER A 262 46.97 -15.52 -20.61
CA SER A 262 47.73 -14.25 -20.51
C SER A 262 47.07 -13.13 -21.32
N PRO A 263 47.32 -11.84 -21.02
CA PRO A 263 47.93 -11.26 -19.82
C PRO A 263 47.16 -10.05 -19.24
N ALA A 264 47.38 -9.80 -17.95
CA ALA A 264 47.33 -8.47 -17.38
C ALA A 264 48.56 -7.65 -17.83
N PRO A 265 48.53 -6.31 -17.81
CA PRO A 265 49.72 -5.52 -17.63
C PRO A 265 49.85 -5.05 -16.18
N ASP A 266 51.01 -5.37 -15.63
CA ASP A 266 51.56 -4.93 -14.35
C ASP A 266 51.96 -3.45 -14.31
N GLU A 267 51.98 -2.96 -13.06
CA GLU A 267 52.88 -1.96 -12.47
C GLU A 267 52.86 -0.49 -12.94
N LYS A 268 52.41 0.40 -12.04
CA LYS A 268 53.35 1.06 -11.10
C LYS A 268 52.64 1.73 -9.92
N PRO A 269 53.23 1.71 -8.71
CA PRO A 269 52.75 2.43 -7.54
C PRO A 269 53.19 3.90 -7.61
N GLN A 270 52.33 4.83 -7.20
CA GLN A 270 52.74 6.21 -6.95
C GLN A 270 52.50 6.58 -5.49
N ASP A 271 53.60 7.08 -4.94
CA ASP A 271 53.90 7.54 -3.60
C ASP A 271 52.83 8.35 -2.88
N VAL A 272 52.87 8.18 -1.56
CA VAL A 272 52.20 9.01 -0.55
C VAL A 272 53.15 10.15 -0.14
N GLU A 273 52.56 11.31 0.14
CA GLU A 273 53.07 12.53 0.81
C GLU A 273 53.76 13.63 -0.03
N PRO A 274 53.72 14.92 0.39
CA PRO A 274 52.76 15.62 1.27
C PRO A 274 52.22 16.95 0.70
N VAL A 275 51.28 17.52 1.46
CA VAL A 275 50.74 18.89 1.46
C VAL A 275 51.81 19.98 1.19
N PRO A 276 51.41 21.11 0.59
CA PRO A 276 51.69 22.39 1.26
C PRO A 276 50.46 23.28 1.38
N ALA A 277 50.35 23.86 2.56
CA ALA A 277 49.38 24.86 2.94
C ALA A 277 49.62 26.19 2.20
N GLU A 278 48.55 26.84 1.76
CA GLU A 278 48.52 28.29 1.65
C GLU A 278 47.26 28.84 2.35
N GLN A 279 47.52 29.90 3.10
CA GLN A 279 46.64 30.65 3.98
C GLN A 279 45.77 31.67 3.20
N PRO A 280 44.79 32.30 3.87
CA PRO A 280 43.60 32.85 3.22
C PRO A 280 43.82 34.28 2.73
N ASP A 281 43.26 34.59 1.57
CA ASP A 281 43.14 35.98 1.12
C ASP A 281 41.71 36.50 1.33
N GLN A 282 41.66 37.66 1.96
CA GLN A 282 40.48 38.42 2.32
C GLN A 282 39.90 39.06 1.06
N GLN A 283 38.58 38.93 0.84
CA GLN A 283 37.84 39.93 0.06
C GLN A 283 36.45 40.15 0.67
N GLN A 284 36.19 41.42 0.99
CA GLN A 284 34.96 41.96 1.55
C GLN A 284 33.77 41.85 0.58
N PRO A 285 32.52 41.86 1.09
CA PRO A 285 31.32 41.71 0.28
C PRO A 285 30.96 43.02 -0.43
N GLN A 286 30.70 42.94 -1.74
CA GLN A 286 30.01 43.99 -2.49
C GLN A 286 28.48 43.76 -2.46
N PRO A 287 27.67 44.83 -2.33
CA PRO A 287 26.21 44.74 -2.29
C PRO A 287 25.64 44.44 -3.68
N GLN A 288 24.84 43.38 -3.79
CA GLN A 288 24.04 43.10 -4.98
C GLN A 288 22.74 43.93 -4.96
N PRO A 289 22.26 44.42 -6.12
CA PRO A 289 21.05 45.22 -6.21
C PRO A 289 19.79 44.35 -6.05
N GLU A 290 18.79 44.92 -5.38
CA GLU A 290 17.45 44.37 -5.19
C GLU A 290 16.82 43.99 -6.54
N GLN A 291 16.58 42.69 -6.75
CA GLN A 291 15.67 42.21 -7.79
C GLN A 291 14.28 42.04 -7.17
N GLU A 292 13.34 42.82 -7.70
CA GLU A 292 11.91 42.70 -7.45
C GLU A 292 11.44 41.24 -7.62
N ALA A 293 10.60 40.81 -6.69
CA ALA A 293 10.00 39.49 -6.64
C ALA A 293 9.22 39.19 -7.93
N GLN A 294 9.81 38.37 -8.80
CA GLN A 294 9.06 37.63 -9.81
C GLN A 294 8.41 36.43 -9.13
N GLN A 295 7.07 36.41 -9.14
CA GLN A 295 6.29 35.21 -8.88
C GLN A 295 6.85 34.06 -9.74
N PRO A 296 7.03 32.84 -9.22
CA PRO A 296 7.43 31.71 -10.04
C PRO A 296 6.24 31.30 -10.91
N ALA A 297 6.13 31.91 -12.08
CA ALA A 297 5.39 31.35 -13.20
C ALA A 297 6.22 30.19 -13.77
N ASN A 298 5.56 29.05 -13.98
CA ASN A 298 6.08 27.78 -14.50
C ASN A 298 6.96 26.97 -13.54
N SER A 299 6.31 26.30 -12.59
CA SER A 299 6.62 24.87 -12.47
C SER A 299 6.13 24.20 -13.75
N PRO A 300 6.96 23.42 -14.48
CA PRO A 300 6.43 22.62 -15.58
C PRO A 300 5.27 21.79 -15.03
N ALA A 301 4.14 21.78 -15.75
CA ALA A 301 3.06 20.85 -15.45
C ALA A 301 3.67 19.45 -15.37
N PRO A 302 3.31 18.61 -14.38
CA PRO A 302 3.83 17.25 -14.31
C PRO A 302 3.60 16.59 -15.67
N GLU A 303 4.66 16.02 -16.25
CA GLU A 303 4.54 15.25 -17.48
C GLU A 303 3.40 14.22 -17.29
N PRO A 304 2.54 14.00 -18.30
CA PRO A 304 1.47 13.03 -18.18
C PRO A 304 2.07 11.67 -17.81
N LYS A 305 1.71 11.16 -16.62
CA LYS A 305 2.13 9.84 -16.14
C LYS A 305 1.88 8.83 -17.26
N ALA A 306 2.93 8.20 -17.79
CA ALA A 306 2.80 7.30 -18.93
C ALA A 306 1.77 6.20 -18.62
N GLU A 307 0.80 6.01 -19.52
CA GLU A 307 -0.26 5.04 -19.29
C GLU A 307 0.31 3.63 -19.32
N ILE A 308 0.29 3.02 -18.15
CA ILE A 308 0.79 1.69 -17.88
C ILE A 308 -0.30 0.70 -18.27
N VAL A 309 -0.23 0.23 -19.52
CA VAL A 309 -1.13 -0.82 -20.02
C VAL A 309 -0.45 -2.17 -19.84
N ASP A 310 -1.14 -3.09 -19.17
CA ASP A 310 -0.73 -4.48 -19.07
C ASP A 310 -1.41 -5.28 -20.20
N GLU A 311 -0.60 -5.68 -21.18
CA GLU A 311 -1.03 -6.38 -22.40
C GLU A 311 -1.49 -7.84 -22.15
N ARG A 312 -1.32 -8.37 -20.93
CA ARG A 312 -1.78 -9.72 -20.58
C ARG A 312 -3.31 -9.80 -20.60
N THR A 313 -3.81 -10.90 -21.13
CA THR A 313 -5.23 -11.25 -21.12
C THR A 313 -5.76 -11.40 -19.69
N THR A 314 -7.07 -11.23 -19.50
CA THR A 314 -7.71 -11.40 -18.18
C THR A 314 -7.49 -12.82 -17.65
N GLU A 315 -7.53 -13.83 -18.51
CA GLU A 315 -7.28 -15.23 -18.15
C GLU A 315 -5.84 -15.42 -17.64
N GLN A 316 -4.84 -14.85 -18.32
CA GLN A 316 -3.45 -14.89 -17.85
C GLN A 316 -3.29 -14.19 -16.50
N LYS A 317 -3.95 -13.04 -16.29
CA LYS A 317 -3.95 -12.34 -15.00
C LYS A 317 -4.60 -13.20 -13.90
N GLN A 318 -5.67 -13.93 -14.22
CA GLN A 318 -6.32 -14.86 -13.27
C GLN A 318 -5.43 -16.05 -12.92
N GLU A 319 -4.74 -16.65 -13.87
CA GLU A 319 -3.81 -17.76 -13.60
C GLU A 319 -2.64 -17.29 -12.72
N ILE A 320 -2.07 -16.12 -13.01
CA ILE A 320 -1.04 -15.50 -12.15
C ILE A 320 -1.61 -15.18 -10.77
N ALA A 321 -2.86 -14.72 -10.66
CA ALA A 321 -3.49 -14.43 -9.38
C ALA A 321 -3.73 -15.68 -8.52
N LYS A 322 -3.94 -16.86 -9.15
CA LYS A 322 -4.09 -18.15 -8.46
C LYS A 322 -2.75 -18.69 -7.94
N ASP A 323 -1.68 -18.52 -8.72
CA ASP A 323 -0.32 -18.92 -8.32
C ASP A 323 0.71 -17.83 -8.62
N PRO A 324 0.77 -16.77 -7.78
CA PRO A 324 1.76 -15.71 -7.93
C PRO A 324 3.21 -16.20 -7.80
N ALA A 325 3.46 -17.29 -7.08
CA ALA A 325 4.81 -17.81 -6.85
C ALA A 325 5.47 -18.32 -8.15
N SER A 326 4.66 -18.71 -9.13
CA SER A 326 5.14 -19.18 -10.44
C SER A 326 5.89 -18.12 -11.25
N THR A 327 5.66 -16.82 -10.99
CA THR A 327 6.18 -15.72 -11.82
C THR A 327 6.94 -14.66 -11.02
N ASP A 328 7.91 -13.99 -11.66
CA ASP A 328 8.61 -12.82 -11.10
C ASP A 328 8.03 -11.50 -11.64
N GLU A 329 7.02 -11.60 -12.51
CA GLU A 329 6.30 -10.45 -13.04
C GLU A 329 5.49 -9.76 -11.95
N THR A 330 5.19 -8.48 -12.17
CA THR A 330 4.25 -7.75 -11.31
C THR A 330 2.87 -8.41 -11.40
N VAL A 331 2.32 -8.76 -10.24
CA VAL A 331 0.97 -9.34 -10.12
C VAL A 331 -0.05 -8.21 -10.22
N VAL A 332 -0.97 -8.32 -11.17
CA VAL A 332 -1.96 -7.28 -11.49
C VAL A 332 -3.36 -7.82 -11.25
N LEU A 333 -4.27 -6.96 -10.78
CA LEU A 333 -5.67 -7.33 -10.55
C LEU A 333 -6.31 -7.83 -11.87
N PRO A 334 -7.05 -8.96 -11.88
CA PRO A 334 -7.58 -9.58 -13.09
C PRO A 334 -8.86 -8.89 -13.59
N VAL A 335 -8.77 -7.58 -13.81
CA VAL A 335 -9.84 -6.71 -14.33
C VAL A 335 -9.27 -5.78 -15.38
N GLU A 336 -10.14 -5.17 -16.19
CA GLU A 336 -9.73 -4.16 -17.16
C GLU A 336 -9.07 -2.98 -16.45
N ASN A 337 -7.91 -2.55 -16.95
CA ASN A 337 -7.07 -1.52 -16.33
C ASN A 337 -6.72 -1.78 -14.85
N GLY A 338 -6.71 -3.04 -14.42
CA GLY A 338 -6.28 -3.41 -13.07
C GLY A 338 -4.89 -2.87 -12.74
N ALA A 339 -4.73 -2.35 -11.53
CA ALA A 339 -3.43 -1.94 -11.01
C ALA A 339 -2.64 -3.14 -10.47
N ALA A 340 -1.35 -2.91 -10.17
CA ALA A 340 -0.55 -3.87 -9.41
C ALA A 340 -1.22 -4.17 -8.06
N ILE A 341 -1.12 -5.41 -7.59
CA ILE A 341 -1.72 -5.85 -6.32
C ILE A 341 -0.99 -5.24 -5.12
N LEU A 342 0.34 -5.22 -5.18
CA LEU A 342 1.23 -4.67 -4.15
C LEU A 342 1.32 -3.15 -4.30
N ASP A 343 1.18 -2.42 -3.19
CA ASP A 343 1.21 -0.96 -3.19
C ASP A 343 2.62 -0.45 -3.52
N SER A 344 3.67 -1.18 -3.13
CA SER A 344 5.03 -0.86 -3.54
C SER A 344 5.21 -0.94 -5.06
N ASP A 345 4.60 -1.92 -5.73
CA ASP A 345 4.62 -2.04 -7.20
C ASP A 345 3.82 -0.93 -7.88
N LYS A 346 2.72 -0.46 -7.27
CA LYS A 346 2.04 0.76 -7.75
C LYS A 346 2.94 1.99 -7.65
N ASP A 347 3.72 2.12 -6.58
CA ASP A 347 4.67 3.23 -6.45
C ASP A 347 5.76 3.21 -7.52
N ALA A 348 6.34 2.04 -7.82
CA ALA A 348 7.32 1.91 -8.90
C ALA A 348 6.70 2.23 -10.26
N ASP A 349 5.49 1.74 -10.50
CA ASP A 349 4.73 2.03 -11.71
C ASP A 349 4.52 3.55 -11.85
N ASN A 350 4.11 4.22 -10.78
CA ASN A 350 3.92 5.68 -10.77
C ASN A 350 5.21 6.48 -10.97
N SER A 351 6.37 5.99 -10.49
CA SER A 351 7.64 6.73 -10.57
C SER A 351 8.44 6.49 -11.85
N GLY A 352 8.44 5.27 -12.38
CA GLY A 352 9.29 4.91 -13.53
C GLY A 352 8.68 3.90 -14.50
N GLY A 353 7.38 3.63 -14.39
CA GLY A 353 6.60 2.89 -15.37
C GLY A 353 7.18 1.52 -15.73
N ASN A 354 7.20 1.21 -17.03
CA ASN A 354 7.65 -0.09 -17.52
C ASN A 354 9.13 -0.38 -17.20
N GLN A 355 9.98 0.64 -17.10
CA GLN A 355 11.39 0.45 -16.75
C GLN A 355 11.52 -0.05 -15.31
N SER A 356 10.84 0.60 -14.37
CA SER A 356 10.84 0.16 -12.96
C SER A 356 10.23 -1.23 -12.78
N ARG A 357 9.23 -1.61 -13.58
CA ARG A 357 8.70 -2.98 -13.57
C ARG A 357 9.72 -4.02 -13.99
N GLU A 358 10.42 -3.79 -15.10
CA GLU A 358 11.43 -4.71 -15.59
C GLU A 358 12.62 -4.83 -14.63
N GLU A 359 13.04 -3.72 -14.01
CA GLU A 359 14.07 -3.74 -12.96
C GLU A 359 13.66 -4.57 -11.75
N ARG A 360 12.42 -4.41 -11.27
CA ARG A 360 11.91 -5.20 -10.14
C ARG A 360 11.72 -6.67 -10.48
N ARG A 361 11.28 -6.99 -11.70
CA ARG A 361 11.23 -8.36 -12.19
C ARG A 361 12.62 -9.02 -12.12
N LYS A 362 13.66 -8.35 -12.61
CA LYS A 362 15.05 -8.84 -12.51
C LYS A 362 15.51 -9.01 -11.07
N GLN A 363 15.16 -8.07 -10.18
CA GLN A 363 15.46 -8.19 -8.75
C GLN A 363 14.73 -9.38 -8.11
N ARG A 364 13.47 -9.65 -8.49
CA ARG A 364 12.71 -10.82 -8.02
C ARG A 364 13.26 -12.13 -8.57
N GLU A 365 13.71 -12.16 -9.82
CA GLU A 365 14.40 -13.31 -10.41
C GLU A 365 15.70 -13.63 -9.67
N GLN A 366 16.52 -12.60 -9.38
CA GLN A 366 17.74 -12.74 -8.58
C GLN A 366 17.44 -13.20 -7.15
N GLN A 367 16.40 -12.63 -6.52
CA GLN A 367 15.94 -13.07 -5.21
C GLN A 367 15.50 -14.53 -5.25
N ARG A 368 14.69 -14.95 -6.23
CA ARG A 368 14.25 -16.34 -6.39
C ARG A 368 15.43 -17.29 -6.47
N ALA A 369 16.45 -16.95 -7.28
CA ALA A 369 17.67 -17.74 -7.40
C ALA A 369 18.47 -17.80 -6.09
N ALA A 370 18.47 -16.74 -5.28
CA ALA A 370 19.06 -16.72 -3.95
C ALA A 370 18.20 -17.43 -2.88
N ASP A 371 16.88 -17.45 -3.10
CA ASP A 371 15.84 -17.90 -2.17
C ASP A 371 15.49 -19.38 -2.33
N GLU A 372 16.15 -20.14 -3.21
CA GLU A 372 16.05 -21.61 -3.25
C GLU A 372 16.40 -22.27 -1.89
N GLN A 373 16.93 -21.49 -0.93
CA GLN A 373 17.23 -21.88 0.44
C GLN A 373 16.40 -21.14 1.52
N LYS A 374 15.43 -20.26 1.17
CA LYS A 374 14.64 -19.51 2.17
C LYS A 374 13.47 -20.31 2.73
N ALA A 375 13.18 -20.05 4.01
CA ALA A 375 12.12 -20.67 4.78
C ALA A 375 10.72 -20.37 4.19
N PRO A 376 9.74 -21.28 4.36
CA PRO A 376 8.36 -21.07 3.94
C PRO A 376 7.76 -19.77 4.56
N PRO A 377 6.63 -19.27 4.00
CA PRO A 377 5.87 -18.20 4.64
C PRO A 377 5.68 -18.48 6.13
N PRO A 378 5.76 -17.45 6.99
CA PRO A 378 5.71 -17.68 8.42
C PRO A 378 4.35 -18.29 8.81
N THR A 379 4.37 -19.22 9.76
CA THR A 379 3.19 -19.98 10.20
C THR A 379 2.39 -19.26 11.27
N ASP A 380 3.03 -18.35 12.01
CA ASP A 380 2.45 -17.51 13.04
C ASP A 380 3.23 -16.18 13.13
N ASP A 381 2.70 -15.22 13.91
CA ASP A 381 3.31 -13.89 14.03
C ASP A 381 4.72 -13.94 14.63
N ALA A 382 4.97 -14.88 15.56
CA ALA A 382 6.26 -14.99 16.23
C ALA A 382 7.34 -15.49 15.27
N ALA A 383 7.01 -16.46 14.41
CA ALA A 383 7.85 -16.97 13.34
C ALA A 383 8.03 -15.96 12.19
N ALA A 384 7.13 -14.98 12.08
CA ALA A 384 7.26 -13.89 11.11
C ALA A 384 8.33 -12.88 11.51
N GLN A 385 8.53 -12.62 12.79
CA GLN A 385 9.57 -11.70 13.25
C GLN A 385 10.93 -12.40 13.31
N VAL A 386 12.00 -11.68 12.97
CA VAL A 386 13.36 -12.16 13.23
C VAL A 386 13.53 -12.41 14.73
N GLU A 387 14.21 -13.50 15.07
CA GLU A 387 14.45 -13.88 16.46
C GLU A 387 15.23 -12.78 17.19
N ILE A 388 14.59 -12.18 18.19
CA ILE A 388 15.18 -11.15 19.03
C ILE A 388 16.27 -11.83 19.89
N PRO A 389 17.52 -11.33 19.92
CA PRO A 389 18.58 -11.88 20.76
C PRO A 389 18.11 -12.05 22.22
N ALA A 390 18.49 -13.15 22.87
CA ALA A 390 17.99 -13.52 24.19
C ALA A 390 18.22 -12.42 25.24
N GLU A 391 19.34 -11.70 25.13
CA GLU A 391 19.70 -10.57 26.00
C GLU A 391 18.72 -9.41 25.84
N VAL A 392 18.37 -9.07 24.59
CA VAL A 392 17.41 -8.01 24.28
C VAL A 392 16.03 -8.45 24.76
N LYS A 393 15.62 -9.69 24.46
CA LYS A 393 14.33 -10.24 24.87
C LYS A 393 14.15 -10.21 26.40
N ALA A 394 15.18 -10.55 27.16
CA ALA A 394 15.16 -10.51 28.62
C ALA A 394 15.06 -9.07 29.18
N ALA A 395 15.63 -8.09 28.49
CA ALA A 395 15.60 -6.68 28.89
C ALA A 395 14.31 -5.96 28.47
N LEU A 396 13.56 -6.46 27.48
CA LEU A 396 12.37 -5.81 26.93
C LEU A 396 11.33 -5.42 27.99
N PRO A 397 10.89 -6.32 28.91
CA PRO A 397 9.90 -5.95 29.92
C PRO A 397 10.35 -4.77 30.80
N GLN A 398 11.62 -4.79 31.23
CA GLN A 398 12.19 -3.70 32.03
C GLN A 398 12.25 -2.39 31.26
N LYS A 399 12.56 -2.43 29.96
CA LYS A 399 12.57 -1.23 29.10
C LYS A 399 11.17 -0.67 28.87
N ILE A 400 10.19 -1.52 28.61
CA ILE A 400 8.78 -1.14 28.44
C ILE A 400 8.26 -0.46 29.72
N GLU A 401 8.52 -1.08 30.87
CA GLU A 401 8.13 -0.55 32.17
C GLU A 401 8.86 0.76 32.52
N ALA A 402 10.15 0.86 32.18
CA ALA A 402 10.95 2.07 32.41
C ALA A 402 10.38 3.28 31.64
N ASN A 403 9.97 3.10 30.39
CA ASN A 403 9.34 4.18 29.59
C ASN A 403 8.03 4.67 30.23
N LEU A 404 7.23 3.77 30.81
CA LEU A 404 6.00 4.14 31.50
C LEU A 404 6.27 4.89 32.81
N LYS A 405 7.28 4.47 33.57
CA LYS A 405 7.61 5.02 34.89
C LYS A 405 8.54 6.23 34.87
N GLU A 406 9.03 6.62 33.69
CA GLU A 406 9.93 7.74 33.54
C GLU A 406 9.33 9.03 34.11
N GLU A 407 10.09 9.73 34.95
CA GLU A 407 9.63 10.97 35.57
C GLU A 407 9.53 12.07 34.51
N GLY A 408 8.41 12.77 34.49
CA GLY A 408 8.13 13.85 33.56
C GLY A 408 7.52 15.07 34.25
N THR A 409 7.54 16.20 33.57
CA THR A 409 6.90 17.44 34.04
C THR A 409 5.52 17.56 33.45
N ARG A 410 4.49 17.59 34.30
CA ARG A 410 3.09 17.74 33.86
C ARG A 410 2.89 19.10 33.17
N ILE A 411 2.36 19.07 31.95
CA ILE A 411 1.93 20.27 31.22
C ILE A 411 0.41 20.28 31.06
N LYS A 412 -0.16 21.48 30.87
CA LYS A 412 -1.63 21.66 30.83
C LYS A 412 -2.22 21.40 29.44
N ASP A 413 -1.57 21.94 28.42
CA ASP A 413 -2.08 21.91 27.07
C ASP A 413 -1.46 20.76 26.28
N ALA A 414 -2.22 20.22 25.32
CA ALA A 414 -1.70 19.25 24.38
C ALA A 414 -0.62 19.95 23.53
N PRO A 415 0.63 19.46 23.52
CA PRO A 415 1.69 20.14 22.78
C PRO A 415 1.50 19.95 21.28
N ALA A 416 2.08 20.89 20.53
CA ALA A 416 2.26 20.78 19.09
C ALA A 416 3.58 20.04 18.83
N PHE A 417 3.54 19.09 17.90
CA PHE A 417 4.75 18.37 17.49
C PHE A 417 5.55 19.19 16.48
N VAL A 418 6.88 19.08 16.57
CA VAL A 418 7.78 19.75 15.63
C VAL A 418 7.70 19.01 14.29
N VAL A 419 7.61 19.75 13.19
CA VAL A 419 7.82 19.16 11.86
C VAL A 419 9.33 19.09 11.63
N PRO A 420 9.91 17.92 11.32
CA PRO A 420 11.35 17.82 11.04
C PRO A 420 11.72 18.72 9.85
N ASP A 421 12.83 19.44 9.90
CA ASP A 421 13.25 20.36 8.82
C ASP A 421 13.68 19.60 7.55
N THR A 422 14.08 18.34 7.72
CA THR A 422 14.77 17.55 6.69
C THR A 422 14.18 16.17 6.51
N THR A 423 14.47 15.56 5.38
CA THR A 423 14.04 14.19 5.05
C THR A 423 14.96 13.59 4.00
N ASN A 424 15.05 12.25 4.02
CA ASN A 424 15.87 11.45 3.11
C ASN A 424 14.96 10.63 2.18
N ILE A 425 13.89 11.23 1.65
CA ILE A 425 13.17 10.57 0.56
C ILE A 425 14.11 10.53 -0.65
N VAL A 426 14.60 9.34 -0.96
CA VAL A 426 15.34 9.09 -2.19
C VAL A 426 14.33 9.07 -3.34
N ASN A 427 14.40 10.07 -4.20
CA ASN A 427 13.85 9.97 -5.54
C ASN A 427 14.80 9.08 -6.33
N ASN A 428 14.43 7.82 -6.59
CA ASN A 428 15.17 7.01 -7.54
C ASN A 428 14.93 7.56 -8.95
N THR A 429 15.77 8.48 -9.40
CA THR A 429 15.88 8.83 -10.82
C THR A 429 16.86 7.86 -11.47
N VAL A 430 16.36 6.99 -12.34
CA VAL A 430 17.19 6.10 -13.16
C VAL A 430 17.79 6.90 -14.30
N ILE A 431 19.12 7.06 -14.33
CA ILE A 431 19.86 7.56 -15.50
C ILE A 431 20.87 6.48 -15.92
N ASN A 432 20.74 5.98 -17.15
CA ASN A 432 21.72 5.16 -17.86
C ASN A 432 22.13 3.81 -17.23
N ASN A 433 21.15 2.91 -16.96
CA ASN A 433 21.35 1.46 -16.83
C ASN A 433 22.51 1.03 -15.89
N THR A 434 22.81 1.86 -14.89
CA THR A 434 23.79 1.63 -13.83
C THR A 434 23.03 1.85 -12.53
N VAL A 435 22.71 0.75 -11.84
CA VAL A 435 22.28 0.82 -10.44
C VAL A 435 23.51 1.25 -9.66
N ILE A 436 23.60 2.52 -9.30
CA ILE A 436 24.55 2.97 -8.29
C ILE A 436 24.00 2.46 -6.96
N ASN A 437 24.41 1.25 -6.56
CA ASN A 437 24.42 0.89 -5.15
C ASN A 437 25.37 1.88 -4.46
N ASN A 438 24.83 2.69 -3.53
CA ASN A 438 25.51 3.71 -2.75
C ASN A 438 26.15 4.87 -3.54
N ASN A 439 25.37 5.95 -3.68
CA ASN A 439 25.52 6.99 -2.69
C ASN A 439 24.12 7.31 -2.18
N THR A 440 23.92 7.23 -0.86
CA THR A 440 23.04 8.18 -0.18
C THR A 440 23.60 9.54 -0.55
N VAL A 441 23.21 10.08 -1.70
CA VAL A 441 23.27 11.52 -1.87
C VAL A 441 22.34 11.95 -0.74
N ASN A 442 22.94 12.46 0.33
CA ASN A 442 22.26 13.25 1.34
C ASN A 442 21.73 14.51 0.62
N ASN A 443 20.85 14.32 -0.36
CA ASN A 443 19.89 15.33 -0.75
C ASN A 443 18.91 15.33 0.40
N VAL A 444 19.37 15.97 1.48
CA VAL A 444 18.57 16.47 2.58
C VAL A 444 17.49 17.27 1.91
N THR A 445 16.37 16.62 1.68
CA THR A 445 15.23 17.24 1.05
C THR A 445 14.57 18.03 2.16
N ASN A 446 14.25 19.29 1.91
CA ASN A 446 13.61 20.10 2.93
C ASN A 446 12.16 19.64 3.06
N VAL A 447 11.74 19.33 4.28
CA VAL A 447 10.31 19.12 4.55
C VAL A 447 9.68 20.50 4.65
N LYS A 448 8.62 20.72 3.89
CA LYS A 448 7.86 21.96 3.96
C LYS A 448 6.44 21.65 4.38
N VAL A 449 5.96 22.40 5.38
CA VAL A 449 4.53 22.48 5.64
C VAL A 449 3.92 23.28 4.50
N VAL A 450 3.11 22.62 3.67
CA VAL A 450 2.45 23.27 2.54
C VAL A 450 1.17 23.94 2.97
N GLU A 451 0.38 23.21 3.73
CA GLU A 451 -1.00 23.57 4.03
C GLU A 451 -1.41 22.86 5.32
N GLN A 452 -2.27 23.52 6.10
CA GLN A 452 -2.93 22.93 7.24
C GLN A 452 -4.44 23.03 7.01
N VAL A 453 -5.11 21.89 7.02
CA VAL A 453 -6.57 21.81 6.81
C VAL A 453 -7.16 21.10 8.02
N ASP A 454 -7.99 21.81 8.79
CA ASP A 454 -8.52 21.35 10.08
C ASP A 454 -7.41 20.89 11.05
N ASN A 455 -7.42 19.60 11.42
CA ASN A 455 -6.45 18.92 12.26
C ASN A 455 -5.39 18.13 11.47
N ARG A 456 -5.19 18.47 10.19
CA ARG A 456 -4.25 17.79 9.28
C ARG A 456 -3.18 18.74 8.77
N VAL A 457 -1.96 18.26 8.73
CA VAL A 457 -0.81 18.99 8.15
C VAL A 457 -0.38 18.28 6.88
N ILE A 458 -0.35 18.99 5.76
CA ILE A 458 0.21 18.49 4.50
C ILE A 458 1.70 18.83 4.49
N LEU A 459 2.51 17.78 4.41
CA LEU A 459 3.95 17.85 4.36
C LEU A 459 4.40 17.53 2.93
N GLU A 460 5.20 18.43 2.36
CA GLU A 460 5.86 18.25 1.07
C GLU A 460 7.33 17.94 1.30
N THR A 461 7.82 17.01 0.49
CA THR A 461 9.16 16.48 0.54
C THR A 461 9.59 16.14 -0.87
N GLY A 462 10.41 17.01 -1.47
CA GLY A 462 10.88 16.83 -2.83
C GLY A 462 9.67 16.84 -3.75
N ASP A 463 9.40 15.71 -4.40
CA ASP A 463 8.27 15.54 -5.32
C ASP A 463 7.07 14.81 -4.68
N ARG A 464 7.12 14.56 -3.36
CA ARG A 464 6.09 13.82 -2.64
C ARG A 464 5.37 14.71 -1.64
N ILE A 465 4.07 14.49 -1.54
CA ILE A 465 3.23 15.05 -0.49
C ILE A 465 2.59 13.92 0.32
N PHE A 466 2.47 14.14 1.62
CA PHE A 466 1.75 13.24 2.51
C PHE A 466 1.02 14.05 3.57
N VAL A 467 -0.07 13.47 4.08
CA VAL A 467 -0.92 14.10 5.08
C VAL A 467 -0.66 13.48 6.44
N ARG A 468 -0.47 14.32 7.45
CA ARG A 468 -0.34 13.93 8.85
C ARG A 468 -1.59 14.41 9.59
N GLY A 469 -2.50 13.49 9.88
CA GLY A 469 -3.71 13.76 10.67
C GLY A 469 -3.46 13.63 12.17
N ASP A 470 -4.22 14.40 12.97
CA ASP A 470 -4.22 14.29 14.44
C ASP A 470 -5.33 13.33 14.90
N ASP A 471 -4.94 12.13 15.33
CA ASP A 471 -5.85 11.10 15.88
C ASP A 471 -6.36 11.42 17.30
N ARG A 472 -5.74 12.38 18.01
CA ARG A 472 -6.01 12.63 19.44
C ARG A 472 -7.48 12.95 19.76
N PRO A 473 -8.23 13.73 18.94
CA PRO A 473 -9.65 13.95 19.18
C PRO A 473 -10.46 12.64 19.23
N ARG A 474 -10.18 11.71 18.31
CA ARG A 474 -10.83 10.38 18.29
C ARG A 474 -10.40 9.54 19.47
N LEU A 475 -9.12 9.56 19.84
CA LEU A 475 -8.59 8.84 21.00
C LEU A 475 -9.17 9.33 22.33
N ARG A 476 -9.44 10.64 22.46
CA ARG A 476 -9.98 11.24 23.71
C ARG A 476 -11.51 11.19 23.80
N ARG A 477 -12.21 10.73 22.75
CA ARG A 477 -13.68 10.56 22.78
C ARG A 477 -14.07 9.67 23.95
N ASP A 478 -14.89 10.14 24.88
CA ASP A 478 -15.27 9.41 26.12
C ASP A 478 -14.14 9.24 27.14
N ALA A 479 -13.09 10.07 27.09
CA ALA A 479 -12.12 10.16 28.17
C ALA A 479 -12.72 10.88 29.39
N GLU A 480 -12.44 10.39 30.59
CA GLU A 480 -12.74 11.09 31.84
C GLU A 480 -11.73 12.22 32.06
N SER A 481 -10.46 11.95 31.77
CA SER A 481 -9.40 12.95 31.82
C SER A 481 -8.28 12.61 30.84
N THR A 482 -7.51 13.62 30.46
CA THR A 482 -6.30 13.45 29.65
C THR A 482 -5.20 14.31 30.23
N TYR A 483 -4.00 13.76 30.28
CA TYR A 483 -2.84 14.42 30.81
C TYR A 483 -1.64 14.30 29.88
N TYR A 484 -0.72 15.24 30.04
CA TYR A 484 0.53 15.29 29.29
C TYR A 484 1.70 15.49 30.24
N ASP A 485 2.75 14.69 30.07
CA ASP A 485 4.02 14.87 30.74
C ASP A 485 5.14 15.06 29.72
N GLU A 486 5.90 16.14 29.84
CA GLU A 486 7.16 16.29 29.12
C GLU A 486 8.21 15.37 29.75
N LEU A 487 8.73 14.45 28.95
CA LEU A 487 9.77 13.51 29.34
C LEU A 487 11.16 14.02 28.91
N PRO A 488 12.24 13.51 29.52
CA PRO A 488 13.59 13.71 29.02
C PRO A 488 13.73 13.46 27.51
N ARG A 489 14.72 14.12 26.90
CA ARG A 489 15.04 14.05 25.45
C ARG A 489 13.97 14.66 24.52
N GLY A 490 13.03 15.44 25.06
CA GLY A 490 11.99 16.10 24.28
C GLY A 490 10.86 15.15 23.87
N ARG A 491 10.74 14.00 24.56
CA ARG A 491 9.62 13.08 24.42
C ARG A 491 8.40 13.61 25.17
N LEU A 492 7.24 13.08 24.80
CA LEU A 492 5.97 13.43 25.40
C LEU A 492 5.21 12.17 25.80
N ARG A 493 4.67 12.12 27.01
CA ARG A 493 3.70 11.10 27.41
C ARG A 493 2.30 11.69 27.48
N GLU A 494 1.38 11.13 26.70
CA GLU A 494 -0.06 11.35 26.83
C GLU A 494 -0.67 10.20 27.63
N THR A 495 -1.48 10.53 28.64
CA THR A 495 -2.25 9.55 29.42
C THR A 495 -3.73 9.89 29.32
N ILE A 496 -4.51 9.00 28.70
CA ILE A 496 -5.96 9.14 28.55
C ILE A 496 -6.62 8.18 29.56
N VAL A 497 -7.30 8.73 30.55
CA VAL A 497 -8.05 7.94 31.54
C VAL A 497 -9.48 7.79 31.08
N ARG A 498 -9.98 6.57 31.14
CA ARG A 498 -11.30 6.20 30.63
C ARG A 498 -12.25 5.77 31.77
N PRO A 499 -13.57 5.83 31.54
CA PRO A 499 -14.54 5.31 32.48
C PRO A 499 -14.22 3.88 32.90
N GLY A 500 -14.21 3.62 34.20
CA GLY A 500 -13.84 2.31 34.75
C GLY A 500 -12.35 2.17 35.09
N GLY A 501 -11.55 3.21 34.91
CA GLY A 501 -10.17 3.28 35.41
C GLY A 501 -9.14 2.58 34.54
N TYR A 502 -9.44 2.32 33.26
CA TYR A 502 -8.41 1.91 32.30
C TYR A 502 -7.74 3.14 31.69
N GLU A 503 -6.45 3.01 31.37
CA GLU A 503 -5.61 4.10 30.90
C GLU A 503 -4.99 3.75 29.54
N ILE A 504 -4.96 4.71 28.63
CA ILE A 504 -4.17 4.62 27.40
C ILE A 504 -2.97 5.53 27.56
N VAL A 505 -1.77 4.95 27.58
CA VAL A 505 -0.51 5.69 27.71
C VAL A 505 0.22 5.64 26.38
N THR A 506 0.38 6.80 25.74
CA THR A 506 1.15 6.93 24.50
C THR A 506 2.37 7.80 24.74
N VAL A 507 3.55 7.27 24.43
CA VAL A 507 4.81 8.01 24.44
C VAL A 507 5.18 8.36 23.00
N TYR A 508 5.32 9.65 22.75
CA TYR A 508 5.72 10.24 21.49
C TYR A 508 7.17 10.72 21.57
N ASP A 509 7.83 10.75 20.43
CA ASP A 509 9.04 11.54 20.25
C ASP A 509 8.70 13.03 20.09
N ARG A 510 9.74 13.85 19.85
CA ARG A 510 9.59 15.30 19.64
C ARG A 510 8.86 15.69 18.34
N TYR A 511 8.76 14.76 17.39
CA TYR A 511 8.16 14.96 16.06
C TYR A 511 6.73 14.40 15.98
N GLY A 512 6.25 13.76 17.04
CA GLY A 512 4.90 13.19 17.13
C GLY A 512 4.80 11.75 16.68
N ASP A 513 5.93 11.09 16.43
CA ASP A 513 5.95 9.68 16.08
C ASP A 513 5.75 8.84 17.36
N ILE A 514 5.00 7.74 17.25
CA ILE A 514 4.65 6.90 18.41
C ILE A 514 5.80 5.93 18.71
N LEU A 515 6.49 6.16 19.83
CA LEU A 515 7.54 5.27 20.34
C LEU A 515 6.96 4.09 21.12
N GLN A 516 5.92 4.34 21.90
CA GLN A 516 5.23 3.31 22.68
C GLN A 516 3.76 3.67 22.85
N ARG A 517 2.87 2.69 22.71
CA ARG A 517 1.48 2.82 23.13
C ARG A 517 1.07 1.57 23.88
N SER A 518 0.55 1.78 25.08
CA SER A 518 0.04 0.71 25.92
C SER A 518 -1.35 1.05 26.42
N ARG A 519 -2.19 0.02 26.53
CA ARG A 519 -3.45 0.05 27.26
C ARG A 519 -3.24 -0.62 28.60
N ILE A 520 -3.60 0.04 29.69
CA ILE A 520 -3.47 -0.46 31.05
C ILE A 520 -4.89 -0.62 31.60
N ASP A 521 -5.28 -1.82 32.01
CA ASP A 521 -6.59 -2.03 32.62
C ASP A 521 -6.63 -1.60 34.10
N ARG A 522 -7.81 -1.69 34.71
CA ARG A 522 -8.02 -1.30 36.11
C ARG A 522 -7.21 -2.13 37.11
N ASP A 523 -6.87 -3.36 36.75
CA ASP A 523 -6.09 -4.26 37.59
C ASP A 523 -4.58 -4.02 37.42
N GLY A 524 -4.20 -3.11 36.50
CA GLY A 524 -2.82 -2.75 36.19
C GLY A 524 -2.18 -3.65 35.14
N ASN A 525 -2.95 -4.51 34.46
CA ASN A 525 -2.39 -5.32 33.38
C ASN A 525 -2.15 -4.44 32.15
N GLU A 526 -0.91 -4.49 31.65
CA GLU A 526 -0.48 -3.77 30.46
C GLU A 526 -0.67 -4.62 29.20
N TYR A 527 -1.34 -4.04 28.20
CA TYR A 527 -1.46 -4.55 26.84
C TYR A 527 -0.69 -3.61 25.92
N LEU A 528 0.53 -4.00 25.58
CA LEU A 528 1.39 -3.28 24.64
C LEU A 528 0.79 -3.35 23.24
N MET A 529 0.70 -2.19 22.58
CA MET A 529 0.09 -2.05 21.24
C MET A 529 1.14 -1.72 20.19
N ILE A 530 2.00 -0.73 20.49
CA ILE A 530 3.07 -0.24 19.63
C ILE A 530 4.33 -0.12 20.48
N TYR A 531 5.47 -0.55 19.96
CA TYR A 531 6.76 -0.46 20.64
C TYR A 531 7.94 -0.39 19.66
N ALA A 532 8.49 0.79 19.49
CA ALA A 532 9.65 1.06 18.64
C ALA A 532 10.61 2.05 19.31
N PRO A 533 11.21 1.69 20.47
CA PRO A 533 12.02 2.62 21.27
C PRO A 533 13.36 2.98 20.63
N GLU A 534 13.87 2.16 19.71
CA GLU A 534 15.17 2.35 19.03
C GLU A 534 15.25 3.66 18.24
N TYR A 535 14.09 4.26 17.92
CA TYR A 535 13.98 5.55 17.23
C TYR A 535 14.39 6.75 18.09
N ASP A 536 14.38 6.64 19.43
CA ASP A 536 14.77 7.73 20.34
C ASP A 536 16.31 7.84 20.48
N ASP A 537 17.03 6.74 20.26
CA ASP A 537 18.48 6.69 20.45
C ASP A 537 19.28 7.18 19.22
N ASN A 538 18.60 7.38 18.07
CA ASN A 538 19.22 7.82 16.83
C ASN A 538 18.61 9.15 16.35
N PRO A 539 19.42 10.21 16.10
CA PRO A 539 18.95 11.53 15.68
C PRO A 539 18.55 11.57 14.20
N ARG A 540 17.79 10.58 13.71
CA ARG A 540 17.28 10.57 12.33
C ARG A 540 16.15 11.59 12.22
N ALA A 541 16.52 12.85 12.02
CA ALA A 541 15.61 13.97 11.77
C ALA A 541 14.96 13.92 10.37
N ALA A 542 14.73 12.72 9.82
CA ALA A 542 14.33 12.51 8.44
C ALA A 542 13.21 11.47 8.33
N ILE A 543 12.07 11.87 7.78
CA ILE A 543 11.03 10.95 7.31
C ILE A 543 11.66 10.11 6.20
N PHE A 544 11.86 8.82 6.44
CA PHE A 544 12.57 7.90 5.54
C PHE A 544 11.67 6.72 5.21
N ASP A 545 11.49 6.43 3.92
CA ASP A 545 10.81 5.22 3.49
C ASP A 545 11.79 4.04 3.59
N VAL A 546 11.70 3.29 4.68
CA VAL A 546 12.51 2.09 4.92
C VAL A 546 12.33 0.98 3.88
N GLY A 547 11.30 1.08 3.04
CA GLY A 547 11.07 0.16 1.94
C GLY A 547 12.16 0.17 0.89
N TYR A 548 12.95 1.25 0.78
CA TYR A 548 14.06 1.34 -0.17
C TYR A 548 15.25 0.44 0.17
N ASP A 549 15.45 0.14 1.46
CA ASP A 549 16.50 -0.77 1.92
C ASP A 549 16.05 -2.24 1.83
N LEU A 550 14.80 -2.48 1.46
CA LEU A 550 14.22 -3.82 1.35
C LEU A 550 14.17 -4.27 -0.12
N PRO A 551 14.50 -5.54 -0.39
CA PRO A 551 14.31 -6.10 -1.72
C PRO A 551 12.81 -6.05 -2.13
N PRO A 552 12.48 -5.89 -3.42
CA PRO A 552 11.10 -5.94 -3.89
C PRO A 552 10.37 -7.19 -3.41
N MET A 553 9.15 -7.03 -2.94
CA MET A 553 8.38 -8.15 -2.41
C MET A 553 8.00 -9.14 -3.52
N ARG A 554 8.08 -10.44 -3.21
CA ARG A 554 7.53 -11.53 -4.02
C ARG A 554 6.25 -12.02 -3.35
N LEU A 555 5.10 -11.81 -3.99
CA LEU A 555 3.86 -12.42 -3.53
C LEU A 555 3.89 -13.91 -3.87
N THR A 556 3.88 -14.77 -2.87
CA THR A 556 4.00 -16.24 -3.03
C THR A 556 2.73 -17.01 -2.70
N ILE A 557 1.70 -16.31 -2.22
CA ILE A 557 0.39 -16.88 -1.91
C ILE A 557 -0.64 -16.41 -2.94
N PRO A 558 -1.75 -17.15 -3.14
CA PRO A 558 -2.83 -16.70 -4.01
C PRO A 558 -3.36 -15.31 -3.65
N VAL A 559 -3.75 -14.52 -4.64
CA VAL A 559 -4.25 -13.14 -4.43
C VAL A 559 -5.47 -13.12 -3.50
N ASN A 560 -6.38 -14.08 -3.61
CA ASN A 560 -7.56 -14.21 -2.73
C ASN A 560 -7.21 -14.53 -1.27
N ASP A 561 -5.98 -14.98 -0.99
CA ASP A 561 -5.48 -15.20 0.36
C ASP A 561 -4.63 -14.02 0.86
N TYR A 562 -4.36 -13.02 0.01
CA TYR A 562 -3.65 -11.79 0.32
C TYR A 562 -4.58 -10.59 0.48
N ILE A 563 -5.58 -10.46 -0.40
CA ILE A 563 -6.60 -9.41 -0.38
C ILE A 563 -7.99 -10.05 -0.34
N ILE A 564 -8.87 -9.49 0.49
CA ILE A 564 -10.31 -9.77 0.42
C ILE A 564 -11.05 -8.51 0.00
N ASP A 565 -11.83 -8.61 -1.07
CA ASP A 565 -12.84 -7.62 -1.45
C ASP A 565 -14.16 -8.00 -0.75
N VAL A 566 -14.60 -7.22 0.24
CA VAL A 566 -15.79 -7.55 1.07
C VAL A 566 -17.06 -7.70 0.24
N ALA A 567 -17.16 -6.97 -0.88
CA ALA A 567 -18.29 -7.08 -1.80
C ALA A 567 -18.30 -8.40 -2.59
N ALA A 568 -17.13 -8.93 -2.95
CA ALA A 568 -16.99 -10.12 -3.77
C ALA A 568 -17.10 -11.42 -2.95
N ASP A 569 -16.60 -11.42 -1.70
CA ASP A 569 -16.68 -12.58 -0.80
C ASP A 569 -17.26 -12.18 0.58
N PRO A 570 -18.56 -11.89 0.67
CA PRO A 570 -19.19 -11.42 1.90
C PRO A 570 -19.30 -12.50 2.98
N GLU A 571 -19.18 -13.79 2.63
CA GLU A 571 -19.28 -14.92 3.56
C GLU A 571 -17.92 -15.44 4.04
N ARG A 572 -16.81 -14.81 3.61
CA ARG A 572 -15.46 -15.15 4.06
C ARG A 572 -15.33 -15.03 5.58
N ASP A 573 -14.54 -15.92 6.17
CA ASP A 573 -14.16 -15.79 7.57
C ASP A 573 -13.09 -14.68 7.73
N PHE A 574 -13.56 -13.46 7.98
CA PHE A 574 -12.70 -12.31 8.24
C PHE A 574 -11.88 -12.46 9.51
N TYR A 575 -12.33 -13.26 10.48
CA TYR A 575 -11.59 -13.48 11.72
C TYR A 575 -10.35 -14.30 11.45
N ASP A 576 -10.49 -15.43 10.76
CA ASP A 576 -9.36 -16.26 10.37
C ASP A 576 -8.39 -15.47 9.50
N PHE A 577 -8.89 -14.70 8.53
CA PHE A 577 -8.04 -13.88 7.67
C PHE A 577 -7.25 -12.80 8.43
N LEU A 578 -7.87 -12.07 9.35
CA LEU A 578 -7.17 -11.08 10.18
C LEU A 578 -6.17 -11.74 11.14
N ALA A 579 -6.41 -12.98 11.57
CA ALA A 579 -5.53 -13.71 12.47
C ALA A 579 -4.32 -14.35 11.76
N LEU A 580 -4.28 -14.35 10.42
CA LEU A 580 -3.14 -14.88 9.67
C LEU A 580 -1.89 -14.02 9.88
N PRO A 581 -0.70 -14.63 9.88
CA PRO A 581 0.56 -13.92 10.04
C PRO A 581 0.89 -13.04 8.83
N PRO A 582 1.97 -12.24 8.87
CA PRO A 582 2.56 -11.64 7.68
C PRO A 582 2.83 -12.67 6.58
N VAL A 583 2.87 -12.24 5.32
CA VAL A 583 3.17 -13.11 4.17
C VAL A 583 4.68 -13.21 3.89
N GLU A 584 5.46 -12.34 4.52
CA GLU A 584 6.92 -12.31 4.49
C GLU A 584 7.43 -12.07 5.91
N ARG A 585 8.66 -12.52 6.20
CA ARG A 585 9.31 -12.23 7.48
C ARG A 585 9.52 -10.73 7.66
N VAL A 586 9.54 -10.30 8.91
CA VAL A 586 9.69 -8.91 9.35
C VAL A 586 11.05 -8.78 10.03
N GLU A 587 11.92 -7.94 9.49
CA GLU A 587 13.33 -7.85 9.87
C GLU A 587 13.52 -7.31 11.29
N ARG A 588 12.64 -6.39 11.69
CA ARG A 588 12.61 -5.77 13.02
C ARG A 588 11.23 -5.18 13.30
N VAL A 589 11.01 -4.69 14.51
CA VAL A 589 9.85 -3.86 14.80
C VAL A 589 10.06 -2.46 14.20
N TYR A 590 9.00 -1.94 13.59
CA TYR A 590 8.95 -0.64 12.94
C TYR A 590 8.06 0.33 13.71
N THR A 591 8.31 1.64 13.58
CA THR A 591 7.36 2.64 14.08
C THR A 591 6.10 2.64 13.22
N ILE A 592 4.99 3.15 13.77
CA ILE A 592 3.76 3.30 12.98
C ILE A 592 3.95 4.25 11.79
N ASP A 593 4.82 5.25 11.93
CA ASP A 593 5.10 6.22 10.85
C ASP A 593 5.96 5.61 9.75
N GLU A 594 6.89 4.70 10.06
CA GLU A 594 7.59 3.90 9.03
C GLU A 594 6.58 3.07 8.22
N VAL A 595 5.59 2.44 8.88
CA VAL A 595 4.53 1.67 8.22
C VAL A 595 3.62 2.57 7.37
N ARG A 596 3.25 3.76 7.88
CA ARG A 596 2.45 4.74 7.11
C ARG A 596 3.16 5.18 5.84
N HIS A 597 4.47 5.44 5.89
CA HIS A 597 5.21 5.97 4.75
C HIS A 597 5.70 4.89 3.79
N SER A 598 5.86 3.64 4.25
CA SER A 598 6.42 2.56 3.43
C SER A 598 5.38 1.57 2.90
N ALA A 599 5.05 1.69 1.60
CA ALA A 599 4.17 0.72 0.93
C ALA A 599 4.75 -0.71 1.00
N ARG A 600 6.08 -0.83 0.89
CA ARG A 600 6.80 -2.11 0.94
C ARG A 600 6.65 -2.84 2.29
N LEU A 601 6.56 -2.10 3.40
CA LEU A 601 6.26 -2.70 4.71
C LEU A 601 4.80 -3.14 4.80
N ARG A 602 3.88 -2.30 4.34
CA ARG A 602 2.44 -2.63 4.37
C ARG A 602 2.13 -3.86 3.53
N ASP A 603 2.85 -4.04 2.42
CA ASP A 603 2.69 -5.21 1.56
C ASP A 603 3.00 -6.54 2.27
N LYS A 604 3.76 -6.54 3.38
CA LYS A 604 4.04 -7.75 4.17
C LYS A 604 2.81 -8.28 4.91
N VAL A 605 1.76 -7.49 5.08
CA VAL A 605 0.54 -7.90 5.77
C VAL A 605 -0.66 -7.90 4.83
N ARG A 606 -1.62 -8.76 5.12
CA ARG A 606 -2.84 -8.93 4.32
C ARG A 606 -3.75 -7.70 4.41
N ARG A 607 -4.57 -7.49 3.38
CA ARG A 607 -5.45 -6.32 3.23
C ARG A 607 -6.91 -6.73 3.05
N ILE A 608 -7.83 -6.02 3.69
CA ILE A 608 -9.27 -6.15 3.46
C ILE A 608 -9.74 -4.86 2.80
N ASP A 609 -10.32 -4.96 1.60
CA ASP A 609 -10.86 -3.85 0.84
C ASP A 609 -12.36 -3.71 1.17
N LEU A 610 -12.73 -2.58 1.77
CA LEU A 610 -14.11 -2.28 2.19
C LEU A 610 -14.93 -1.70 1.03
N ASP A 611 -14.96 -2.38 -0.12
CA ASP A 611 -15.58 -1.87 -1.36
C ASP A 611 -17.11 -1.72 -1.25
N THR A 612 -17.71 -2.16 -0.15
CA THR A 612 -19.13 -1.95 0.19
C THR A 612 -19.42 -0.54 0.77
N ILE A 613 -18.39 0.21 1.15
CA ILE A 613 -18.53 1.59 1.64
C ILE A 613 -18.29 2.54 0.47
N HIS A 614 -19.37 3.15 -0.02
CA HIS A 614 -19.30 4.14 -1.09
C HIS A 614 -19.37 5.56 -0.52
N PHE A 615 -18.47 6.40 -1.00
CA PHE A 615 -18.45 7.82 -0.72
C PHE A 615 -18.97 8.61 -1.92
N ALA A 616 -19.85 9.58 -1.67
CA ALA A 616 -20.19 10.56 -2.69
C ALA A 616 -18.95 11.35 -3.13
N THR A 617 -18.96 11.88 -4.35
CA THR A 617 -17.90 12.72 -4.89
C THR A 617 -17.60 13.89 -3.94
N GLY A 618 -16.32 14.10 -3.62
CA GLY A 618 -15.88 15.15 -2.69
C GLY A 618 -16.28 14.96 -1.22
N SER A 619 -16.94 13.85 -0.85
CA SER A 619 -17.41 13.61 0.51
C SER A 619 -16.61 12.52 1.23
N ALA A 620 -16.52 12.66 2.55
CA ALA A 620 -16.02 11.66 3.49
C ALA A 620 -17.13 11.12 4.41
N GLU A 621 -18.39 11.50 4.20
CA GLU A 621 -19.51 11.02 4.99
C GLU A 621 -19.85 9.57 4.63
N VAL A 622 -20.05 8.73 5.65
CA VAL A 622 -20.52 7.35 5.51
C VAL A 622 -21.94 7.26 6.04
N SER A 623 -22.87 6.76 5.23
CA SER A 623 -24.26 6.62 5.65
C SER A 623 -24.43 5.48 6.68
N LEU A 624 -25.36 5.64 7.63
CA LEU A 624 -25.65 4.59 8.62
C LEU A 624 -26.18 3.28 8.01
N SER A 625 -26.79 3.33 6.81
CA SER A 625 -27.18 2.12 6.08
C SER A 625 -25.97 1.31 5.64
N GLN A 626 -24.92 1.98 5.17
CA GLN A 626 -23.63 1.37 4.83
C GLN A 626 -22.87 0.89 6.07
N ALA A 627 -23.07 1.51 7.23
CA ALA A 627 -22.47 1.04 8.48
C ALA A 627 -22.68 -0.47 8.69
N LYS A 628 -23.87 -0.99 8.34
CA LYS A 628 -24.23 -2.42 8.49
C LYS A 628 -23.33 -3.37 7.71
N THR A 629 -22.72 -2.95 6.60
CA THR A 629 -21.85 -3.79 5.79
C THR A 629 -20.53 -4.08 6.51
N LEU A 630 -20.10 -3.19 7.41
CA LEU A 630 -18.90 -3.39 8.23
C LEU A 630 -19.09 -4.40 9.37
N ARG A 631 -20.32 -4.81 9.68
CA ARG A 631 -20.61 -5.64 10.86
C ARG A 631 -19.77 -6.90 10.93
N LYS A 632 -19.61 -7.61 9.81
CA LYS A 632 -18.83 -8.87 9.78
C LYS A 632 -17.35 -8.62 10.05
N VAL A 633 -16.78 -7.60 9.42
CA VAL A 633 -15.38 -7.18 9.64
C VAL A 633 -15.19 -6.69 11.08
N ALA A 634 -16.08 -5.85 11.59
CA ALA A 634 -16.01 -5.34 12.96
C ALA A 634 -16.13 -6.48 13.99
N ASN A 635 -17.05 -7.43 13.81
CA ASN A 635 -17.15 -8.61 14.66
C ASN A 635 -15.86 -9.45 14.63
N ALA A 636 -15.21 -9.57 13.48
CA ALA A 636 -13.93 -10.24 13.36
C ALA A 636 -12.82 -9.49 14.12
N MET A 637 -12.75 -8.16 14.00
CA MET A 637 -11.84 -7.32 14.78
C MET A 637 -12.07 -7.47 16.29
N GLN A 638 -13.32 -7.46 16.75
CA GLN A 638 -13.65 -7.71 18.16
C GLN A 638 -13.16 -9.09 18.64
N LYS A 639 -13.32 -10.14 17.84
CA LYS A 639 -12.81 -11.48 18.18
C LYS A 639 -11.28 -11.52 18.24
N VAL A 640 -10.59 -10.82 17.34
CA VAL A 640 -9.12 -10.66 17.38
C VAL A 640 -8.71 -9.93 18.67
N LEU A 641 -9.36 -8.81 18.98
CA LEU A 641 -9.11 -8.01 20.19
C LEU A 641 -9.43 -8.74 21.49
N ALA A 642 -10.42 -9.64 21.48
CA ALA A 642 -10.74 -10.47 22.64
C ALA A 642 -9.63 -11.47 22.98
N LYS A 643 -8.84 -11.90 21.99
CA LYS A 643 -7.63 -12.72 22.22
C LYS A 643 -6.43 -11.86 22.59
N ASP A 644 -6.35 -10.66 22.03
CA ASP A 644 -5.26 -9.73 22.27
C ASP A 644 -5.73 -8.27 22.23
N PRO A 645 -5.93 -7.62 23.39
CA PRO A 645 -6.30 -6.21 23.43
C PRO A 645 -5.23 -5.27 22.86
N GLY A 646 -4.00 -5.76 22.65
CA GLY A 646 -2.87 -5.01 22.09
C GLY A 646 -2.81 -4.98 20.56
N GLU A 647 -3.83 -5.46 19.86
CA GLU A 647 -3.83 -5.53 18.39
C GLU A 647 -3.98 -4.14 17.75
N THR A 648 -3.19 -3.86 16.71
CA THR A 648 -3.24 -2.59 15.99
C THR A 648 -3.70 -2.82 14.55
N PHE A 649 -4.75 -2.10 14.15
CA PHE A 649 -5.30 -2.08 12.81
C PHE A 649 -4.99 -0.74 12.13
N PHE A 650 -4.62 -0.83 10.86
CA PHE A 650 -4.32 0.31 10.01
C PHE A 650 -5.42 0.47 8.97
N ILE A 651 -6.04 1.65 8.95
CA ILE A 651 -7.17 2.02 8.11
C ILE A 651 -6.67 3.01 7.06
N GLU A 652 -6.70 2.59 5.80
CA GLU A 652 -6.15 3.37 4.68
C GLU A 652 -7.28 3.94 3.83
N GLY A 653 -7.24 5.23 3.53
CA GLY A 653 -8.20 5.88 2.64
C GLY A 653 -7.62 6.14 1.26
N HIS A 654 -8.46 5.97 0.22
CA HIS A 654 -8.10 6.23 -1.18
C HIS A 654 -9.17 7.07 -1.90
N THR A 655 -8.76 7.75 -2.96
CA THR A 655 -9.63 8.48 -3.89
C THR A 655 -9.46 7.97 -5.32
N ASP A 656 -10.36 8.39 -6.20
CA ASP A 656 -10.08 8.37 -7.64
C ASP A 656 -9.08 9.47 -7.99
N ALA A 657 -8.72 9.54 -9.27
CA ALA A 657 -7.75 10.49 -9.81
C ALA A 657 -8.36 11.86 -10.17
N VAL A 658 -9.61 12.12 -9.76
CA VAL A 658 -10.28 13.39 -10.05
C VAL A 658 -9.97 14.40 -8.96
N GLY A 659 -9.41 15.55 -9.35
CA GLY A 659 -9.04 16.61 -8.43
C GLY A 659 -7.52 16.82 -8.37
N SER A 660 -7.05 17.56 -7.37
CA SER A 660 -5.61 17.72 -7.13
C SER A 660 -5.11 16.64 -6.16
N ASP A 661 -3.85 16.23 -6.28
CA ASP A 661 -3.21 15.29 -5.35
C ASP A 661 -3.38 15.74 -3.88
N ARG A 662 -3.29 17.05 -3.61
CA ARG A 662 -3.46 17.64 -2.26
C ARG A 662 -4.89 17.47 -1.74
N SER A 663 -5.89 17.84 -2.54
CA SER A 663 -7.30 17.65 -2.17
C SER A 663 -7.64 16.17 -1.98
N ASN A 664 -7.08 15.31 -2.82
CA ASN A 664 -7.27 13.87 -2.76
C ASN A 664 -6.64 13.27 -1.49
N LEU A 665 -5.45 13.72 -1.09
CA LEU A 665 -4.83 13.31 0.17
C LEU A 665 -5.69 13.67 1.38
N VAL A 666 -6.12 14.93 1.49
CA VAL A 666 -6.98 15.36 2.62
C VAL A 666 -8.30 14.60 2.63
N LEU A 667 -8.94 14.44 1.47
CA LEU A 667 -10.22 13.73 1.36
C LEU A 667 -10.07 12.25 1.75
N SER A 668 -9.03 11.60 1.26
CA SER A 668 -8.76 10.20 1.58
C SER A 668 -8.51 9.99 3.08
N ASP A 669 -7.80 10.91 3.74
CA ASP A 669 -7.53 10.83 5.17
C ASP A 669 -8.82 11.04 5.99
N ARG A 670 -9.67 11.97 5.58
CA ARG A 670 -11.02 12.13 6.14
C ARG A 670 -11.87 10.86 6.00
N ARG A 671 -11.79 10.17 4.86
CA ARG A 671 -12.52 8.90 4.65
C ARG A 671 -12.04 7.81 5.60
N ALA A 672 -10.73 7.68 5.79
CA ALA A 672 -10.15 6.75 6.76
C ALA A 672 -10.61 7.08 8.19
N GLU A 673 -10.58 8.36 8.58
CA GLU A 673 -11.07 8.83 9.88
C GLU A 673 -12.57 8.57 10.10
N SER A 674 -13.40 8.80 9.07
CA SER A 674 -14.83 8.51 9.13
C SER A 674 -15.12 7.03 9.36
N VAL A 675 -14.41 6.14 8.65
CA VAL A 675 -14.56 4.69 8.86
C VAL A 675 -14.06 4.27 10.25
N ALA A 676 -12.92 4.80 10.70
CA ALA A 676 -12.42 4.51 12.05
C ALA A 676 -13.38 5.01 13.15
N SER A 677 -13.97 6.19 12.98
CA SER A 677 -14.98 6.73 13.89
C SER A 677 -16.23 5.86 13.88
N LEU A 678 -16.69 5.41 12.72
CA LEU A 678 -17.85 4.52 12.61
C LEU A 678 -17.60 3.14 13.25
N LEU A 679 -16.41 2.57 13.08
CA LEU A 679 -15.99 1.34 13.78
C LEU A 679 -15.98 1.53 15.29
N THR A 680 -15.56 2.71 15.77
CA THR A 680 -15.56 3.04 17.20
C THR A 680 -16.98 3.23 17.73
N GLU A 681 -17.80 4.05 17.07
CA GLU A 681 -19.11 4.50 17.58
C GLU A 681 -20.22 3.46 17.43
N VAL A 682 -20.18 2.65 16.37
CA VAL A 682 -21.26 1.69 16.06
C VAL A 682 -20.92 0.28 16.53
N TYR A 683 -19.64 -0.06 16.58
CA TYR A 683 -19.16 -1.41 16.84
C TYR A 683 -18.19 -1.51 18.02
N ASP A 684 -18.01 -0.43 18.79
CA ASP A 684 -17.19 -0.42 20.01
C ASP A 684 -15.75 -0.92 19.79
N ILE A 685 -15.20 -0.76 18.57
CA ILE A 685 -13.78 -1.02 18.34
C ILE A 685 -12.99 0.09 19.02
N PRO A 686 -12.10 -0.19 19.99
CA PRO A 686 -11.46 0.88 20.75
C PRO A 686 -10.59 1.75 19.85
N ALA A 687 -10.70 3.06 20.00
CA ALA A 687 -10.04 4.03 19.15
C ALA A 687 -8.51 3.88 19.15
N GLU A 688 -7.93 3.48 20.29
CA GLU A 688 -6.50 3.25 20.46
C GLU A 688 -5.94 2.13 19.56
N ASN A 689 -6.78 1.17 19.16
CA ASN A 689 -6.44 0.04 18.29
C ASN A 689 -6.50 0.41 16.79
N LEU A 690 -7.00 1.59 16.45
CA LEU A 690 -7.17 2.04 15.07
C LEU A 690 -6.20 3.18 14.76
N VAL A 691 -5.47 3.03 13.67
CA VAL A 691 -4.60 4.07 13.10
C VAL A 691 -5.09 4.38 11.70
N THR A 692 -5.15 5.66 11.32
CA THR A 692 -5.63 6.08 10.00
C THR A 692 -4.53 6.72 9.17
N GLN A 693 -4.65 6.63 7.84
CA GLN A 693 -3.84 7.38 6.88
C GLN A 693 -4.58 7.53 5.55
N GLY A 694 -4.59 8.74 4.99
CA GLY A 694 -4.97 8.99 3.60
C GLY A 694 -3.81 8.88 2.62
N TYR A 695 -4.03 8.22 1.47
CA TYR A 695 -3.06 8.13 0.37
C TYR A 695 -3.53 8.78 -0.94
N GLY A 696 -4.71 9.40 -0.95
CA GLY A 696 -5.30 10.04 -2.13
C GLY A 696 -5.40 9.06 -3.30
N GLU A 697 -4.99 9.54 -4.47
CA GLU A 697 -5.00 8.78 -5.73
C GLU A 697 -3.74 7.93 -5.95
N ARG A 698 -2.77 7.95 -5.02
CA ARG A 698 -1.46 7.30 -5.22
C ARG A 698 -1.58 5.79 -5.50
N PHE A 699 -2.53 5.13 -4.85
CA PHE A 699 -2.71 3.67 -4.92
C PHE A 699 -4.04 3.26 -5.56
N LEU A 700 -4.29 3.72 -6.79
CA LEU A 700 -5.46 3.30 -7.57
C LEU A 700 -5.59 1.77 -7.64
N LYS A 701 -6.81 1.25 -7.53
CA LYS A 701 -7.18 -0.16 -7.79
C LYS A 701 -7.34 -0.39 -9.28
N ILE A 702 -7.96 0.57 -9.98
CA ILE A 702 -8.12 0.64 -11.42
C ILE A 702 -7.35 1.85 -11.94
N ARG A 703 -6.43 1.65 -12.88
CA ARG A 703 -5.58 2.69 -13.46
C ARG A 703 -6.34 3.53 -14.48
N THR A 704 -7.10 4.49 -13.98
CA THR A 704 -7.81 5.47 -14.81
C THR A 704 -7.70 6.85 -14.19
N GLN A 705 -7.58 7.87 -15.03
CA GLN A 705 -7.62 9.28 -14.63
C GLN A 705 -9.07 9.79 -14.47
N SER A 706 -10.05 8.97 -14.84
CA SER A 706 -11.47 9.30 -14.70
C SER A 706 -11.98 8.99 -13.29
N ALA A 707 -13.17 9.51 -12.96
CA ALA A 707 -13.86 9.13 -11.73
C ALA A 707 -14.14 7.63 -11.74
N GLU A 708 -13.72 6.94 -10.69
CA GLU A 708 -13.84 5.48 -10.59
C GLU A 708 -14.22 5.09 -9.15
N GLN A 709 -15.37 4.44 -9.01
CA GLN A 709 -15.92 4.09 -7.71
C GLN A 709 -15.06 3.06 -6.96
N GLU A 710 -14.45 2.12 -7.68
CA GLU A 710 -13.53 1.11 -7.11
C GLU A 710 -12.25 1.74 -6.53
N ASN A 711 -11.90 2.95 -6.98
CA ASN A 711 -10.77 3.70 -6.42
C ASN A 711 -11.14 4.45 -5.13
N ARG A 712 -12.42 4.85 -4.98
CA ARG A 712 -12.95 5.53 -3.78
C ARG A 712 -13.24 4.54 -2.66
N ARG A 713 -12.20 3.91 -2.13
CA ARG A 713 -12.28 2.82 -1.14
C ARG A 713 -11.54 3.14 0.16
N VAL A 714 -11.83 2.34 1.18
CA VAL A 714 -11.06 2.26 2.43
C VAL A 714 -10.59 0.82 2.60
N THR A 715 -9.38 0.63 3.10
CA THR A 715 -8.82 -0.71 3.35
C THR A 715 -8.41 -0.86 4.81
N ILE A 716 -8.35 -2.11 5.29
CA ILE A 716 -7.93 -2.47 6.64
C ILE A 716 -6.78 -3.46 6.57
N ARG A 717 -5.73 -3.22 7.35
CA ARG A 717 -4.63 -4.15 7.60
C ARG A 717 -4.43 -4.36 9.09
N ARG A 718 -4.11 -5.59 9.52
CA ARG A 718 -3.61 -5.85 10.88
C ARG A 718 -2.09 -5.67 10.87
N VAL A 719 -1.60 -4.65 11.57
CA VAL A 719 -0.18 -4.23 11.52
C VAL A 719 0.60 -4.57 12.80
N THR A 720 -0.04 -5.15 13.80
CA THR A 720 0.59 -5.64 15.05
C THR A 720 1.94 -6.32 14.85
N PRO A 721 2.11 -7.32 13.94
CA PRO A 721 3.40 -7.98 13.75
C PRO A 721 4.49 -7.07 13.14
N LEU A 722 4.15 -5.89 12.64
CA LEU A 722 5.11 -4.88 12.17
C LEU A 722 5.53 -3.91 13.27
N VAL A 723 4.63 -3.58 14.21
CA VAL A 723 4.82 -2.45 15.14
C VAL A 723 5.00 -2.85 16.61
N ARG A 724 4.94 -4.14 16.91
CA ARG A 724 5.09 -4.67 18.26
C ARG A 724 5.86 -5.99 18.26
N PRO A 725 6.79 -6.23 19.21
CA PRO A 725 7.41 -7.54 19.37
C PRO A 725 6.37 -8.57 19.85
N VAL A 726 6.02 -9.54 19.00
CA VAL A 726 4.95 -10.53 19.28
C VAL A 726 5.46 -11.87 19.83
N ALA A 727 6.78 -12.12 19.77
CA ALA A 727 7.42 -13.34 20.28
C ALA A 727 7.43 -13.47 21.83
N GLN A 728 6.56 -12.74 22.52
CA GLN A 728 6.48 -12.62 23.98
C GLN A 728 5.36 -13.48 24.62
N ARG A 729 4.57 -14.23 23.85
CA ARG A 729 3.52 -15.11 24.40
C ARG A 729 3.92 -16.56 24.50
#